data_AF-A0A420XQB6-F1
#
_entry.id   AF-A0A420XQB6-F1
#
_cell.length_a   1.000
_cell.length_b   1.000
_cell.length_c   1.000
_cell.angle_alpha   90.00
_cell.angle_beta   90.00
_cell.angle_gamma   90.00
#
_symmetry.space_group_name_H-M   'P 1'
#
loop_
_entity.id
_entity.type
_entity.pdbx_description
1 polymer ?
#
loop_
_entity_poly.entity_id
_entity_poly.type
_entity_poly.pdbx_seq_one_letter_code
_entity_poly.pdbx_strand_id
1 'polypeptide(L)'
;MGIEDVLGAGAVRSVFQPIVELDTGSVVAYEALARGPEGPLERPDVLFAAAREAGRLAELDELCRRTALRGAVAAGVVPPLTLFVNVEPEVLDTAPLDELLAIAADAPHGLQVMLEITERALAARPAELLATVTRLRAAGWRIALDDVGADDLSLAFMPLLRPDVVKLDLRLVQQRPGPAVAEIMNAVNAYAERTGALLLAEGIEDEGHLEMARALGARLGQGWMFGRPAATLATALATAPLDLPATVPAGASQDSPFRCLPEGTALRRSTKPLLIEVSKHLEREALRFGSTCVVVATFQEARHFTAPTAHRYRELAERVGFVAAIGDGLPAEPVAGVRGADLTEGDPVHGEWDIAVLAPHFSAALLARDLGDGGPDMERTFEFALTYDRDVVADAAAALMSRVLPADAVAAVVGAAARQAPAAAAAPRSLAAAPATGTEAERTLRRALAATVNGVTIADVTRPDQPLVYVNTAFERLAGVRAEQVLGLNCRFLQGEDTDPAVVDRLRTAIREGREVRETLLNYRGTERQLWWNEIYLAPVFDDEGRLVQYIGVQNDVTARVEAEAQLRRERERAEAYASEIEHLAFRDPLTGALNRRRLPEVLEATLLQAQMSETGVALLYLDLDEFKGVNDSHGHAVGDALLTGVVSRLQQRLRRGDLVARLGGDEFLLILPGLAQESAAAEGRAVAAELEQLLARPVETPRGLLETAVSIGVAAFPEDGGDFDALLHAADTRMYADKQRRRSSR
;
A
#
# COMPACT_ATOMS: atom_id res chain seq x y z
N MET A 1 32.69 12.44 -19.69
CA MET A 1 32.37 11.21 -20.42
C MET A 1 30.87 11.02 -20.30
N GLY A 2 30.15 11.02 -21.42
CA GLY A 2 28.70 10.82 -21.45
C GLY A 2 28.35 9.33 -21.51
N ILE A 3 27.06 8.99 -21.43
CA ILE A 3 26.62 7.59 -21.48
C ILE A 3 27.00 6.88 -22.79
N GLU A 4 27.02 7.59 -23.92
CA GLU A 4 27.45 7.03 -25.20
C GLU A 4 28.91 6.58 -25.20
N ASP A 5 29.79 7.36 -24.57
CA ASP A 5 31.20 7.01 -24.41
C ASP A 5 31.35 5.77 -23.53
N VAL A 6 30.55 5.67 -22.45
CA VAL A 6 30.58 4.52 -21.53
C VAL A 6 30.19 3.24 -22.27
N LEU A 7 29.11 3.27 -23.05
CA LEU A 7 28.66 2.12 -23.84
C LEU A 7 29.66 1.78 -24.94
N GLY A 8 30.15 2.78 -25.68
CA GLY A 8 31.11 2.58 -26.78
C GLY A 8 32.46 2.02 -26.33
N ALA A 9 32.94 2.43 -25.15
CA ALA A 9 34.18 1.93 -24.58
C ALA A 9 34.01 0.67 -23.70
N GLY A 10 32.78 0.26 -23.40
CA GLY A 10 32.50 -0.79 -22.43
C GLY A 10 32.98 -0.43 -21.02
N ALA A 11 32.95 0.84 -20.64
CA ALA A 11 33.56 1.39 -19.43
C ALA A 11 32.70 1.18 -18.16
N VAL A 12 32.17 -0.04 -17.99
CA VAL A 12 31.48 -0.50 -16.79
C VAL A 12 32.37 -1.52 -16.09
N ARG A 13 32.40 -1.48 -14.76
CA ARG A 13 33.09 -2.48 -13.93
C ARG A 13 32.14 -3.03 -12.87
N SER A 14 32.43 -4.22 -12.36
CA SER A 14 31.67 -4.82 -11.26
C SER A 14 32.53 -4.91 -10.01
N VAL A 15 31.92 -4.60 -8.87
CA VAL A 15 32.47 -4.90 -7.54
C VAL A 15 31.55 -5.90 -6.85
N PHE A 16 32.11 -6.70 -5.95
CA PHE A 16 31.42 -7.81 -5.33
C PHE A 16 31.30 -7.59 -3.83
N GLN A 17 30.12 -7.82 -3.27
CA GLN A 17 29.88 -7.76 -1.83
C GLN A 17 29.47 -9.13 -1.30
N PRO A 18 30.08 -9.63 -0.20
CA PRO A 18 29.77 -10.96 0.32
C PRO A 18 28.39 -11.02 0.97
N ILE A 19 27.71 -12.15 0.75
CA ILE A 19 26.50 -12.58 1.45
C ILE A 19 26.87 -13.77 2.31
N VAL A 20 26.50 -13.70 3.59
CA VAL A 20 26.94 -14.63 4.64
C VAL A 20 25.75 -15.40 5.21
N GLU A 21 25.94 -16.69 5.47
CA GLU A 21 25.00 -17.46 6.30
C GLU A 21 25.21 -17.05 7.77
N LEU A 22 24.17 -16.47 8.38
CA LEU A 22 24.27 -15.80 9.66
C LEU A 22 24.61 -16.72 10.83
N ASP A 23 24.30 -18.01 10.74
CA ASP A 23 24.57 -18.98 11.81
C ASP A 23 26.02 -19.47 11.80
N THR A 24 26.59 -19.68 10.61
CA THR A 24 27.95 -20.22 10.48
C THR A 24 29.00 -19.13 10.27
N GLY A 25 28.60 -17.93 9.83
CA GLY A 25 29.50 -16.86 9.44
C GLY A 25 30.22 -17.13 8.12
N SER A 26 29.80 -18.15 7.36
CA SER A 26 30.42 -18.51 6.08
C SER A 26 29.86 -17.69 4.93
N VAL A 27 30.72 -17.25 4.02
CA VAL A 27 30.31 -16.61 2.77
C VAL A 27 29.76 -17.68 1.84
N VAL A 28 28.50 -17.50 1.45
CA VAL A 28 27.76 -18.44 0.59
C VAL A 28 27.50 -17.88 -0.80
N ALA A 29 27.51 -16.56 -0.94
CA ALA A 29 27.27 -15.88 -2.20
C ALA A 29 27.95 -14.51 -2.27
N TYR A 30 27.98 -13.94 -3.47
CA TYR A 30 28.37 -12.55 -3.70
C TYR A 30 27.34 -11.86 -4.57
N GLU A 31 27.03 -10.61 -4.23
CA GLU A 31 26.25 -9.72 -5.09
C GLU A 31 27.18 -8.90 -5.98
N ALA A 32 26.86 -8.88 -7.28
CA ALA A 32 27.56 -8.06 -8.26
C ALA A 32 26.93 -6.67 -8.36
N LEU A 33 27.70 -5.65 -8.00
CA LEU A 33 27.28 -4.26 -8.05
C LEU A 33 28.00 -3.54 -9.19
N ALA A 34 27.23 -3.01 -10.14
CA ALA A 34 27.77 -2.25 -11.27
C ALA A 34 28.41 -0.94 -10.78
N ARG A 35 29.47 -0.48 -11.45
CA ARG A 35 30.09 0.83 -11.27
C ARG A 35 30.41 1.38 -12.63
N GLY A 36 30.06 2.64 -12.85
CA GLY A 36 30.52 3.35 -14.03
C GLY A 36 32.01 3.68 -13.95
N PRO A 37 32.53 4.43 -14.92
CA PRO A 37 33.88 4.94 -14.88
C PRO A 37 34.03 5.98 -13.76
N GLU A 38 35.25 6.16 -13.25
CA GLU A 38 35.54 7.20 -12.25
C GLU A 38 35.05 8.58 -12.74
N GLY A 39 34.29 9.27 -11.89
CA GLY A 39 33.67 10.56 -12.21
C GLY A 39 32.16 10.60 -11.95
N PRO A 40 31.42 11.53 -12.60
CA PRO A 40 30.01 11.77 -12.30
C PRO A 40 29.09 10.56 -12.50
N LEU A 41 29.43 9.68 -13.45
CA LEU A 41 28.67 8.46 -13.77
C LEU A 41 29.17 7.22 -13.01
N GLU A 42 30.06 7.37 -12.02
CA GLU A 42 30.58 6.22 -11.27
C GLU A 42 29.48 5.52 -10.46
N ARG A 43 28.58 6.32 -9.89
CA ARG A 43 27.48 5.81 -9.07
C ARG A 43 26.39 5.17 -9.95
N PRO A 44 25.84 4.02 -9.55
CA PRO A 44 24.82 3.31 -10.33
C PRO A 44 23.57 4.15 -10.59
N ASP A 45 23.06 4.87 -9.58
CA ASP A 45 21.85 5.67 -9.70
C ASP A 45 21.97 6.74 -10.80
N VAL A 46 23.11 7.44 -10.84
CA VAL A 46 23.39 8.45 -11.88
C VAL A 46 23.62 7.82 -13.25
N LEU A 47 24.33 6.68 -13.31
CA LEU A 47 24.61 5.95 -14.54
C LEU A 47 23.32 5.46 -15.22
N PHE A 48 22.42 4.83 -14.45
CA PHE A 48 21.15 4.31 -14.95
C PHE A 48 20.16 5.44 -15.29
N ALA A 49 20.15 6.55 -14.53
CA ALA A 49 19.38 7.74 -14.89
C ALA A 49 19.82 8.31 -16.25
N ALA A 50 21.14 8.46 -16.47
CA ALA A 50 21.68 8.94 -17.75
C ALA A 50 21.35 8.00 -18.92
N ALA A 51 21.37 6.68 -18.71
CA ALA A 51 20.98 5.71 -19.73
C ALA A 51 19.48 5.76 -20.07
N ARG A 52 18.63 5.98 -19.07
CA ARG A 52 17.18 6.15 -19.26
C ARG A 52 16.87 7.43 -20.05
N GLU A 53 17.50 8.56 -19.70
CA GLU A 53 17.36 9.81 -20.45
C GLU A 53 17.82 9.69 -21.91
N ALA A 54 18.84 8.88 -22.16
CA ALA A 54 19.34 8.62 -23.51
C ALA A 54 18.58 7.51 -24.27
N GLY A 55 17.63 6.81 -23.64
CA GLY A 55 16.94 5.67 -24.24
C GLY A 55 17.85 4.46 -24.52
N ARG A 56 18.94 4.30 -23.74
CA ARG A 56 19.97 3.24 -23.90
C ARG A 56 20.06 2.30 -22.69
N LEU A 57 18.99 2.23 -21.90
CA LEU A 57 18.94 1.44 -20.67
C LEU A 57 19.19 -0.06 -20.93
N ALA A 58 18.63 -0.59 -22.03
CA ALA A 58 18.82 -2.00 -22.42
C ALA A 58 20.28 -2.38 -22.67
N GLU A 59 21.00 -1.53 -23.40
CA GLU A 59 22.41 -1.77 -23.72
C GLU A 59 23.31 -1.64 -22.49
N LEU A 60 22.98 -0.70 -21.59
CA LEU A 60 23.71 -0.57 -20.32
C LEU A 60 23.51 -1.79 -19.42
N ASP A 61 22.28 -2.22 -19.23
CA ASP A 61 21.92 -3.35 -18.38
C ASP A 61 22.52 -4.67 -18.91
N GLU A 62 22.53 -4.87 -20.24
CA GLU A 62 23.24 -5.98 -20.88
C GLU A 62 24.75 -5.93 -20.61
N LEU A 63 25.37 -4.75 -20.77
CA LEU A 63 26.79 -4.54 -20.47
C LEU A 63 27.10 -4.81 -18.99
N CYS A 64 26.25 -4.35 -18.06
CA CYS A 64 26.37 -4.57 -16.63
C CYS A 64 26.35 -6.07 -16.29
N ARG A 65 25.37 -6.83 -16.80
CA ARG A 65 25.28 -8.29 -16.57
C ARG A 65 26.48 -9.05 -17.12
N ARG A 66 26.89 -8.74 -18.35
CA ARG A 66 28.04 -9.40 -18.99
C ARG A 66 29.33 -9.13 -18.21
N THR A 67 29.47 -7.90 -17.70
CA THR A 67 30.59 -7.49 -16.85
C THR A 67 30.53 -8.15 -15.47
N ALA A 68 29.34 -8.29 -14.89
CA ALA A 68 29.13 -8.96 -13.61
C ALA A 68 29.60 -10.41 -13.66
N LEU A 69 29.19 -11.18 -14.67
CA LEU A 69 29.58 -12.59 -14.79
C LEU A 69 31.05 -12.76 -15.13
N ARG A 70 31.59 -12.02 -16.11
CA ARG A 70 33.03 -12.06 -16.42
C ARG A 70 33.88 -11.63 -15.23
N GLY A 71 33.46 -10.56 -14.55
CA GLY A 71 34.08 -10.04 -13.35
C GLY A 71 34.04 -11.05 -12.20
N ALA A 72 32.93 -11.77 -12.03
CA ALA A 72 32.76 -12.77 -10.98
C ALA A 72 33.75 -13.92 -11.16
N VAL A 73 33.87 -14.44 -12.39
CA VAL A 73 34.86 -15.47 -12.74
C VAL A 73 36.28 -14.98 -12.49
N ALA A 74 36.61 -13.76 -12.94
CA ALA A 74 37.93 -13.17 -12.75
C ALA A 74 38.26 -12.90 -11.26
N ALA A 75 37.26 -12.56 -10.46
CA ALA A 75 37.39 -12.33 -9.03
C ALA A 75 37.47 -13.65 -8.23
N GLY A 76 37.08 -14.79 -8.82
CA GLY A 76 37.12 -16.11 -8.21
C GLY A 76 35.79 -16.60 -7.62
N VAL A 77 34.67 -16.02 -8.02
CA VAL A 77 33.33 -16.53 -7.68
C VAL A 77 33.08 -17.77 -8.54
N VAL A 78 33.30 -18.93 -7.94
CA VAL A 78 33.19 -20.25 -8.57
C VAL A 78 32.38 -21.18 -7.67
N PRO A 79 31.85 -22.30 -8.19
CA PRO A 79 31.16 -23.29 -7.36
C PRO A 79 32.00 -23.69 -6.14
N PRO A 80 31.38 -23.78 -4.95
CA PRO A 80 29.94 -23.83 -4.71
C PRO A 80 29.28 -22.48 -4.40
N LEU A 81 29.95 -21.34 -4.62
CA LEU A 81 29.38 -20.02 -4.35
C LEU A 81 28.30 -19.66 -5.37
N THR A 82 27.33 -18.86 -4.92
CA THR A 82 26.27 -18.30 -5.76
C THR A 82 26.56 -16.84 -6.12
N LEU A 83 26.20 -16.43 -7.33
CA LEU A 83 26.29 -15.05 -7.79
C LEU A 83 24.91 -14.40 -7.84
N PHE A 84 24.72 -13.29 -7.13
CA PHE A 84 23.53 -12.45 -7.23
C PHE A 84 23.76 -11.34 -8.25
N VAL A 85 22.79 -11.15 -9.16
CA VAL A 85 22.86 -10.19 -10.26
C VAL A 85 21.54 -9.44 -10.36
N ASN A 86 21.60 -8.12 -10.31
CA ASN A 86 20.47 -7.23 -10.53
C ASN A 86 20.08 -7.18 -12.03
N VAL A 87 18.79 -7.08 -12.31
CA VAL A 87 18.25 -6.85 -13.65
C VAL A 87 17.27 -5.69 -13.67
N GLU A 88 17.44 -4.81 -14.66
CA GLU A 88 16.51 -3.72 -14.89
C GLU A 88 15.24 -4.22 -15.60
N PRO A 89 14.04 -3.96 -15.05
CA PRO A 89 12.77 -4.48 -15.58
C PRO A 89 12.41 -3.96 -16.97
N GLU A 90 12.72 -2.69 -17.25
CA GLU A 90 12.43 -2.04 -18.54
C GLU A 90 13.19 -2.69 -19.72
N VAL A 91 14.23 -3.46 -19.44
CA VAL A 91 15.10 -4.11 -20.43
C VAL A 91 14.59 -5.50 -20.82
N LEU A 92 13.69 -6.07 -20.02
CA LEU A 92 13.07 -7.38 -20.27
C LEU A 92 12.18 -7.41 -21.53
N ASP A 93 11.87 -6.24 -22.06
CA ASP A 93 11.06 -6.00 -23.26
C ASP A 93 11.87 -6.12 -24.58
N THR A 94 13.19 -5.89 -24.52
CA THR A 94 14.02 -5.63 -25.72
C THR A 94 15.28 -6.46 -25.84
N ALA A 95 15.79 -7.05 -24.75
CA ALA A 95 16.93 -7.94 -24.82
C ALA A 95 16.52 -9.26 -25.51
N PRO A 96 17.19 -9.69 -26.60
CA PRO A 96 17.00 -11.03 -27.12
C PRO A 96 17.30 -12.02 -26.00
N LEU A 97 16.29 -12.79 -25.59
CA LEU A 97 16.38 -13.83 -24.57
C LEU A 97 17.59 -14.76 -24.79
N ASP A 98 18.00 -14.94 -26.04
CA ASP A 98 19.17 -15.69 -26.46
C ASP A 98 20.48 -15.14 -25.87
N GLU A 99 20.59 -13.84 -25.59
CA GLU A 99 21.77 -13.24 -24.95
C GLU A 99 21.81 -13.50 -23.45
N LEU A 100 20.67 -13.46 -22.75
CA LEU A 100 20.57 -13.85 -21.34
C LEU A 100 20.92 -15.33 -21.15
N LEU A 101 20.44 -16.18 -22.05
CA LEU A 101 20.74 -17.61 -22.07
C LEU A 101 22.18 -17.90 -22.55
N ALA A 102 22.75 -17.11 -23.47
CA ALA A 102 24.14 -17.23 -23.90
C ALA A 102 25.10 -16.85 -22.77
N ILE A 103 24.76 -15.81 -22.01
CA ILE A 103 25.47 -15.40 -20.81
C ILE A 103 25.41 -16.50 -19.73
N ALA A 104 24.26 -17.18 -19.59
CA ALA A 104 24.12 -18.38 -18.74
C ALA A 104 24.98 -19.56 -19.24
N ALA A 105 25.07 -19.75 -20.55
CA ALA A 105 25.87 -20.80 -21.17
C ALA A 105 27.38 -20.55 -21.06
N ASP A 106 27.80 -19.28 -21.00
CA ASP A 106 29.18 -18.85 -20.78
C ASP A 106 29.59 -18.84 -19.30
N ALA A 107 28.63 -18.97 -18.37
CA ALA A 107 28.94 -19.12 -16.95
C ALA A 107 29.71 -20.43 -16.71
N PRO A 108 30.73 -20.45 -15.82
CA PRO A 108 31.45 -21.68 -15.50
C PRO A 108 30.46 -22.78 -15.12
N HIS A 109 30.63 -23.98 -15.67
CA HIS A 109 29.72 -25.10 -15.42
C HIS A 109 29.50 -25.29 -13.91
N GLY A 110 28.23 -25.20 -13.49
CA GLY A 110 27.80 -25.38 -12.11
C GLY A 110 27.74 -24.10 -11.26
N LEU A 111 28.09 -22.93 -11.80
CA LEU A 111 27.88 -21.66 -11.09
C LEU A 111 26.38 -21.36 -11.01
N GLN A 112 25.88 -21.20 -9.79
CA GLN A 112 24.49 -20.82 -9.56
C GLN A 112 24.34 -19.31 -9.67
N VAL A 113 23.37 -18.87 -10.47
CA VAL A 113 23.02 -17.46 -10.63
C VAL A 113 21.66 -17.20 -9.99
N MET A 114 21.61 -16.20 -9.13
CA MET A 114 20.39 -15.66 -8.52
C MET A 114 20.12 -14.30 -9.16
N LEU A 115 18.93 -14.15 -9.75
CA LEU A 115 18.52 -12.87 -10.32
C LEU A 115 17.69 -12.07 -9.32
N GLU A 116 18.09 -10.83 -9.07
CA GLU A 116 17.38 -9.90 -8.21
C GLU A 116 16.39 -9.07 -9.03
N ILE A 117 15.13 -9.07 -8.59
CA ILE A 117 14.03 -8.31 -9.18
C ILE A 117 13.58 -7.28 -8.17
N THR A 118 13.55 -6.02 -8.58
CA THR A 118 13.07 -4.92 -7.75
C THR A 118 11.55 -4.79 -7.81
N GLU A 119 10.97 -4.15 -6.80
CA GLU A 119 9.52 -3.90 -6.72
C GLU A 119 8.96 -3.07 -7.89
N ARG A 120 9.68 -2.01 -8.28
CA ARG A 120 9.24 -1.05 -9.32
C ARG A 120 8.96 -1.73 -10.66
N ALA A 121 9.65 -2.84 -10.90
CA ALA A 121 9.44 -3.76 -12.02
C ALA A 121 7.99 -4.21 -12.17
N LEU A 122 7.41 -4.63 -11.03
CA LEU A 122 6.21 -5.42 -10.96
C LEU A 122 4.97 -4.59 -11.25
N ALA A 123 4.93 -3.38 -10.70
CA ALA A 123 3.81 -2.46 -10.91
C ALA A 123 3.80 -1.88 -12.34
N ALA A 124 4.96 -1.67 -12.96
CA ALA A 124 5.06 -1.07 -14.28
C ALA A 124 4.65 -2.04 -15.40
N ARG A 125 5.23 -3.26 -15.42
CA ARG A 125 5.17 -4.20 -16.55
C ARG A 125 5.04 -5.67 -16.08
N PRO A 126 3.92 -6.06 -15.44
CA PRO A 126 3.78 -7.38 -14.82
C PRO A 126 3.82 -8.56 -15.80
N ALA A 127 3.22 -8.42 -16.99
CA ALA A 127 3.18 -9.49 -17.99
C ALA A 127 4.58 -9.96 -18.44
N GLU A 128 5.42 -9.00 -18.84
CA GLU A 128 6.76 -9.24 -19.35
C GLU A 128 7.70 -9.80 -18.29
N LEU A 129 7.57 -9.30 -17.06
CA LEU A 129 8.35 -9.77 -15.93
C LEU A 129 8.05 -11.23 -15.60
N LEU A 130 6.77 -11.60 -15.53
CA LEU A 130 6.36 -12.99 -15.26
C LEU A 130 6.82 -13.95 -16.37
N ALA A 131 6.73 -13.51 -17.64
CA ALA A 131 7.24 -14.27 -18.78
C ALA A 131 8.77 -14.48 -18.70
N THR A 132 9.50 -13.43 -18.32
CA THR A 132 10.95 -13.48 -18.12
C THR A 132 11.33 -14.44 -17.00
N VAL A 133 10.69 -14.31 -15.84
CA VAL A 133 10.92 -15.18 -14.67
C VAL A 133 10.72 -16.65 -15.05
N THR A 134 9.65 -16.95 -15.78
CA THR A 134 9.36 -18.32 -16.25
C THR A 134 10.48 -18.87 -17.13
N ARG A 135 10.98 -18.06 -18.07
CA ARG A 135 12.07 -18.44 -18.99
C ARG A 135 13.41 -18.62 -18.26
N LEU A 136 13.74 -17.74 -17.33
CA LEU A 136 14.96 -17.83 -16.53
C LEU A 136 14.98 -19.07 -15.62
N ARG A 137 13.85 -19.41 -15.02
CA ARG A 137 13.71 -20.65 -14.25
C ARG A 137 13.89 -21.89 -15.13
N ALA A 138 13.37 -21.87 -16.36
CA ALA A 138 13.60 -22.95 -17.32
C ALA A 138 15.09 -23.09 -17.69
N ALA A 139 15.86 -22.00 -17.61
CA ALA A 139 17.32 -22.01 -17.79
C ALA A 139 18.11 -22.43 -16.54
N GLY A 140 17.44 -22.73 -15.42
CA GLY A 140 18.06 -23.14 -14.16
C GLY A 140 18.49 -21.99 -13.24
N TRP A 141 18.14 -20.75 -13.57
CA TRP A 141 18.41 -19.59 -12.71
C TRP A 141 17.38 -19.49 -11.59
N ARG A 142 17.79 -18.86 -10.48
CA ARG A 142 16.97 -18.66 -9.29
C ARG A 142 16.55 -17.19 -9.19
N ILE A 143 15.49 -16.91 -8.45
CA ILE A 143 14.92 -15.56 -8.34
C ILE A 143 14.99 -15.08 -6.90
N ALA A 144 15.50 -13.88 -6.71
CA ALA A 144 15.43 -13.12 -5.48
C ALA A 144 14.49 -11.91 -5.67
N LEU A 145 13.68 -11.63 -4.66
CA LEU A 145 12.89 -10.39 -4.60
C LEU A 145 13.63 -9.39 -3.72
N ASP A 146 13.91 -8.21 -4.27
CA ASP A 146 14.70 -7.17 -3.61
C ASP A 146 13.85 -6.09 -2.93
N ASP A 147 14.44 -5.35 -2.00
CA ASP A 147 13.84 -4.18 -1.30
C ASP A 147 12.50 -4.47 -0.58
N VAL A 148 12.27 -5.70 -0.09
CA VAL A 148 11.01 -5.99 0.60
C VAL A 148 10.88 -5.21 1.90
N GLY A 149 9.76 -4.48 2.01
CA GLY A 149 9.48 -3.54 3.09
C GLY A 149 9.77 -2.09 2.74
N ALA A 150 10.25 -1.82 1.53
CA ALA A 150 10.38 -0.47 1.01
C ALA A 150 9.06 0.14 0.55
N ASP A 151 8.22 -0.67 -0.09
CA ASP A 151 6.87 -0.39 -0.52
C ASP A 151 6.01 -1.66 -0.35
N ASP A 152 4.70 -1.46 -0.17
CA ASP A 152 3.73 -2.48 0.23
C ASP A 152 3.42 -3.44 -0.95
N LEU A 153 3.61 -2.97 -2.18
CA LEU A 153 3.36 -3.72 -3.41
C LEU A 153 4.28 -4.95 -3.53
N SER A 154 5.52 -4.86 -3.05
CA SER A 154 6.48 -5.97 -2.98
C SER A 154 5.87 -7.25 -2.40
N LEU A 155 5.09 -7.11 -1.31
CA LEU A 155 4.48 -8.24 -0.63
C LEU A 155 3.36 -8.90 -1.45
N ALA A 156 2.63 -8.07 -2.21
CA ALA A 156 1.48 -8.48 -3.00
C ALA A 156 1.88 -9.42 -4.16
N PHE A 157 3.09 -9.23 -4.71
CA PHE A 157 3.60 -9.98 -5.85
C PHE A 157 4.44 -11.22 -5.50
N MET A 158 4.84 -11.41 -4.24
CA MET A 158 5.60 -12.60 -3.82
C MET A 158 4.98 -13.93 -4.31
N PRO A 159 3.64 -14.16 -4.22
CA PRO A 159 3.04 -15.40 -4.70
C PRO A 159 3.19 -15.64 -6.21
N LEU A 160 3.33 -14.56 -6.99
CA LEU A 160 3.42 -14.59 -8.44
C LEU A 160 4.86 -14.84 -8.92
N LEU A 161 5.83 -14.17 -8.30
CA LEU A 161 7.26 -14.34 -8.62
C LEU A 161 7.85 -15.66 -8.06
N ARG A 162 7.27 -16.14 -6.97
CA ARG A 162 7.73 -17.31 -6.21
C ARG A 162 9.22 -17.24 -5.85
N PRO A 163 9.74 -16.14 -5.29
CA PRO A 163 11.17 -15.98 -5.04
C PRO A 163 11.75 -17.10 -4.17
N ASP A 164 12.99 -17.51 -4.50
CA ASP A 164 13.82 -18.45 -3.75
C ASP A 164 14.50 -17.75 -2.55
N VAL A 165 14.78 -16.46 -2.70
CA VAL A 165 15.32 -15.58 -1.65
C VAL A 165 14.48 -14.30 -1.57
N VAL A 166 14.14 -13.88 -0.37
CA VAL A 166 13.49 -12.58 -0.11
C VAL A 166 14.46 -11.69 0.62
N LYS A 167 14.86 -10.58 0.00
CA LYS A 167 15.79 -9.59 0.58
C LYS A 167 14.99 -8.53 1.33
N LEU A 168 15.31 -8.36 2.60
CA LEU A 168 14.69 -7.41 3.52
C LEU A 168 15.45 -6.08 3.45
N ASP A 169 14.72 -5.00 3.17
CA ASP A 169 15.27 -3.64 3.12
C ASP A 169 15.99 -3.28 4.43
N LEU A 170 17.13 -2.59 4.31
CA LEU A 170 17.98 -2.20 5.46
C LEU A 170 17.20 -1.45 6.55
N ARG A 171 16.14 -0.71 6.23
CA ARG A 171 15.33 0.03 7.21
C ARG A 171 14.66 -0.92 8.19
N LEU A 172 14.28 -2.12 7.76
CA LEU A 172 13.70 -3.12 8.67
C LEU A 172 14.71 -3.60 9.71
N VAL A 173 16.00 -3.59 9.36
CA VAL A 173 17.11 -4.04 10.20
C VAL A 173 17.64 -2.91 11.09
N GLN A 174 17.79 -1.70 10.53
CA GLN A 174 18.45 -0.57 11.19
C GLN A 174 17.49 0.35 11.96
N GLN A 175 16.20 0.38 11.62
CA GLN A 175 15.23 1.27 12.30
C GLN A 175 14.52 0.56 13.47
N ARG A 176 13.90 1.37 14.34
CA ARG A 176 13.11 0.82 15.46
C ARG A 176 11.86 0.11 14.93
N PRO A 177 11.56 -1.11 15.40
CA PRO A 177 10.37 -1.84 14.97
C PRO A 177 9.07 -1.07 15.26
N GLY A 178 8.17 -1.02 14.27
CA GLY A 178 6.82 -0.47 14.39
C GLY A 178 5.77 -1.42 13.80
N PRO A 179 4.47 -1.04 13.79
CA PRO A 179 3.39 -1.90 13.29
C PRO A 179 3.59 -2.37 11.85
N ALA A 180 4.09 -1.50 10.97
CA ALA A 180 4.38 -1.84 9.56
C ALA A 180 5.46 -2.92 9.43
N VAL A 181 6.53 -2.83 10.24
CA VAL A 181 7.60 -3.85 10.28
C VAL A 181 7.04 -5.21 10.70
N ALA A 182 6.12 -5.24 11.67
CA ALA A 182 5.49 -6.48 12.12
C ALA A 182 4.59 -7.11 11.04
N GLU A 183 3.89 -6.30 10.25
CA GLU A 183 3.09 -6.78 9.11
C GLU A 183 3.97 -7.40 8.02
N ILE A 184 5.03 -6.71 7.62
CA ILE A 184 6.02 -7.21 6.64
C ILE A 184 6.66 -8.50 7.16
N MET A 185 7.09 -8.52 8.42
CA MET A 185 7.67 -9.70 9.06
C MET A 185 6.71 -10.89 9.02
N ASN A 186 5.43 -10.70 9.38
CA ASN A 186 4.43 -11.77 9.35
C ASN A 186 4.19 -12.28 7.93
N ALA A 187 4.10 -11.38 6.94
CA ALA A 187 3.89 -11.74 5.54
C ALA A 187 5.07 -12.56 4.98
N VAL A 188 6.29 -12.09 5.21
CA VAL A 188 7.51 -12.70 4.69
C VAL A 188 7.81 -14.03 5.40
N ASN A 189 7.63 -14.11 6.72
CA ASN A 189 7.80 -15.38 7.44
C ASN A 189 6.75 -16.42 7.04
N ALA A 190 5.48 -16.03 6.90
CA ALA A 190 4.44 -16.93 6.41
C ALA A 190 4.70 -17.39 4.96
N TYR A 191 5.41 -16.59 4.16
CA TYR A 191 5.87 -17.02 2.84
C TYR A 191 7.01 -18.03 2.96
N ALA A 192 8.07 -17.71 3.71
CA ALA A 192 9.24 -18.56 3.92
C ALA A 192 8.88 -19.93 4.51
N GLU A 193 8.02 -19.99 5.52
CA GLU A 193 7.57 -21.25 6.14
C GLU A 193 6.86 -22.18 5.14
N ARG A 194 6.09 -21.60 4.22
CA ARG A 194 5.30 -22.36 3.24
C ARG A 194 6.15 -22.86 2.07
N THR A 195 7.05 -22.01 1.57
CA THR A 195 7.80 -22.27 0.33
C THR A 195 9.21 -22.79 0.55
N GLY A 196 9.75 -22.60 1.76
CA GLY A 196 11.15 -22.85 2.07
C GLY A 196 12.10 -21.76 1.56
N ALA A 197 11.58 -20.63 1.07
CA ALA A 197 12.41 -19.50 0.63
C ALA A 197 13.27 -18.96 1.77
N LEU A 198 14.49 -18.55 1.44
CA LEU A 198 15.43 -17.99 2.42
C LEU A 198 15.21 -16.49 2.58
N LEU A 199 15.35 -16.00 3.81
CA LEU A 199 15.33 -14.57 4.11
C LEU A 199 16.76 -14.04 4.18
N LEU A 200 17.02 -12.95 3.48
CA LEU A 200 18.29 -12.23 3.45
C LEU A 200 18.09 -10.83 4.02
N ALA A 201 18.82 -10.49 5.09
CA ALA A 201 18.76 -9.16 5.69
C ALA A 201 19.91 -8.26 5.22
N GLU A 202 19.59 -7.05 4.77
CA GLU A 202 20.58 -6.06 4.33
C GLU A 202 20.94 -5.05 5.42
N GLY A 203 22.04 -4.32 5.20
CA GLY A 203 22.45 -3.22 6.09
C GLY A 203 23.01 -3.67 7.45
N ILE A 204 23.55 -4.89 7.55
CA ILE A 204 24.16 -5.38 8.79
C ILE A 204 25.55 -4.75 8.98
N GLU A 205 25.64 -3.80 9.92
CA GLU A 205 26.86 -3.01 10.16
C GLU A 205 27.44 -3.20 11.56
N ASP A 206 26.59 -3.58 12.52
CA ASP A 206 26.98 -3.88 13.89
C ASP A 206 26.22 -5.10 14.45
N GLU A 207 26.56 -5.49 15.67
CA GLU A 207 25.96 -6.65 16.35
C GLU A 207 24.46 -6.48 16.60
N GLY A 208 23.99 -5.24 16.83
CA GLY A 208 22.56 -4.96 17.02
C GLY A 208 21.76 -5.20 15.75
N HIS A 209 22.30 -4.79 14.60
CA HIS A 209 21.71 -5.12 13.29
C HIS A 209 21.68 -6.63 13.05
N LEU A 210 22.74 -7.35 13.43
CA LEU A 210 22.80 -8.81 13.31
C LEU A 210 21.74 -9.52 14.18
N GLU A 211 21.57 -9.07 15.43
CA GLU A 211 20.51 -9.57 16.32
C GLU A 211 19.12 -9.32 15.73
N MET A 212 18.87 -8.12 15.20
CA MET A 212 17.60 -7.79 14.54
C MET A 212 17.35 -8.65 13.30
N ALA A 213 18.34 -8.80 12.43
CA ALA A 213 18.26 -9.63 11.23
C ALA A 213 17.83 -11.08 11.57
N ARG A 214 18.48 -11.68 12.59
CA ARG A 214 18.10 -13.02 13.08
C ARG A 214 16.70 -13.04 13.66
N ALA A 215 16.30 -12.01 14.42
CA ALA A 215 14.96 -11.90 15.00
C ALA A 215 13.85 -11.78 13.94
N LEU A 216 14.16 -11.17 12.78
CA LEU A 216 13.26 -11.11 11.63
C LEU A 216 13.12 -12.45 10.90
N GLY A 217 13.96 -13.44 11.21
CA GLY A 217 13.98 -14.75 10.57
C GLY A 217 15.01 -14.88 9.44
N ALA A 218 15.91 -13.91 9.28
CA ALA A 218 16.96 -13.95 8.26
C ALA A 218 17.95 -15.08 8.53
N ARG A 219 18.19 -15.92 7.52
CA ARG A 219 19.27 -16.93 7.51
C ARG A 219 20.51 -16.42 6.79
N LEU A 220 20.31 -15.53 5.82
CA LEU A 220 21.36 -14.87 5.07
C LEU A 220 21.46 -13.40 5.51
N GLY A 221 22.65 -12.84 5.40
CA GLY A 221 22.83 -11.41 5.67
C GLY A 221 23.94 -10.79 4.85
N GLN A 222 23.80 -9.48 4.67
CA GLN A 222 24.73 -8.66 3.91
C GLN A 222 24.92 -7.31 4.61
N GLY A 223 26.16 -6.81 4.60
CA GLY A 223 26.47 -5.49 5.13
C GLY A 223 27.96 -5.31 5.42
N TRP A 224 28.35 -4.12 5.87
CA TRP A 224 29.76 -3.76 6.05
C TRP A 224 30.45 -4.54 7.17
N MET A 225 29.68 -5.14 8.09
CA MET A 225 30.19 -6.05 9.11
C MET A 225 30.89 -7.27 8.48
N PHE A 226 30.42 -7.74 7.31
CA PHE A 226 30.94 -8.94 6.63
C PHE A 226 31.91 -8.64 5.50
N GLY A 227 31.79 -7.45 4.88
CA GLY A 227 32.69 -6.98 3.85
C GLY A 227 32.08 -5.84 3.04
N ARG A 228 32.94 -4.89 2.63
CA ARG A 228 32.55 -3.81 1.71
C ARG A 228 32.61 -4.30 0.26
N PRO A 229 31.83 -3.70 -0.67
CA PRO A 229 31.97 -3.96 -2.09
C PRO A 229 33.41 -3.74 -2.57
N ALA A 230 34.00 -4.75 -3.22
CA ALA A 230 35.36 -4.69 -3.71
C ALA A 230 35.52 -5.42 -5.05
N ALA A 231 36.48 -5.00 -5.88
CA ALA A 231 36.78 -5.67 -7.15
C ALA A 231 37.42 -7.05 -6.98
N THR A 232 37.99 -7.32 -5.80
CA THR A 232 38.55 -8.63 -5.42
C THR A 232 37.75 -9.18 -4.24
N LEU A 233 37.62 -10.50 -4.15
CA LEU A 233 36.93 -11.18 -3.05
C LEU A 233 37.80 -11.13 -1.77
N ALA A 234 37.98 -9.94 -1.21
CA ALA A 234 38.79 -9.73 -0.03
C ALA A 234 37.94 -9.92 1.23
N THR A 235 37.82 -11.17 1.68
CA THR A 235 37.23 -11.51 2.99
C THR A 235 38.07 -12.57 3.69
N ALA A 236 38.17 -12.47 5.02
CA ALA A 236 38.83 -13.46 5.87
C ALA A 236 37.89 -14.62 6.27
N LEU A 237 36.62 -14.56 5.84
CA LEU A 237 35.59 -15.53 6.19
C LEU A 237 35.73 -16.83 5.38
N ALA A 238 35.33 -17.94 5.99
CA ALA A 238 35.26 -19.23 5.30
C ALA A 238 34.15 -19.21 4.24
N THR A 239 34.27 -20.04 3.20
CA THR A 239 33.24 -20.18 2.16
C THR A 239 32.46 -21.48 2.33
N ALA A 240 31.18 -21.46 1.95
CA ALA A 240 30.27 -22.61 2.02
C ALA A 240 29.28 -22.60 0.82
N PRO A 241 28.68 -23.75 0.44
CA PRO A 241 27.59 -23.79 -0.53
C PRO A 241 26.34 -23.07 0.01
N LEU A 242 25.60 -22.41 -0.87
CA LEU A 242 24.24 -21.94 -0.57
C LEU A 242 23.22 -23.08 -0.75
N ASP A 243 22.56 -23.48 0.34
CA ASP A 243 21.52 -24.50 0.30
C ASP A 243 20.15 -23.87 -0.01
N LEU A 244 19.77 -23.88 -1.28
CA LEU A 244 18.50 -23.33 -1.75
C LEU A 244 17.37 -24.37 -1.72
N PRO A 245 16.12 -23.93 -1.51
CA PRO A 245 14.96 -24.83 -1.59
C PRO A 245 14.84 -25.50 -2.96
N ALA A 246 14.14 -26.64 -3.00
CA ALA A 246 13.78 -27.27 -4.26
C ALA A 246 12.96 -26.29 -5.11
N THR A 247 13.31 -26.16 -6.39
CA THR A 247 12.59 -25.28 -7.31
C THR A 247 11.16 -25.80 -7.45
N VAL A 248 10.17 -24.95 -7.12
CA VAL A 248 8.77 -25.26 -7.40
C VAL A 248 8.59 -25.19 -8.92
N PRO A 249 8.13 -26.26 -9.59
CA PRO A 249 7.84 -26.22 -11.02
C PRO A 249 6.82 -25.11 -11.32
N ALA A 250 6.97 -24.41 -12.45
CA ALA A 250 5.91 -23.55 -12.94
C ALA A 250 4.62 -24.39 -13.09
N GLY A 251 3.50 -23.90 -12.58
CA GLY A 251 2.20 -24.57 -12.65
C GLY A 251 1.78 -24.83 -14.10
N ALA A 252 0.87 -25.78 -14.30
CA ALA A 252 0.34 -26.16 -15.60
C ALA A 252 -0.20 -24.94 -16.39
N SER A 253 0.01 -24.94 -17.72
CA SER A 253 -0.48 -24.00 -18.75
C SER A 253 -1.12 -22.71 -18.18
N GLN A 254 -0.31 -21.64 -18.10
CA GLN A 254 -0.78 -20.28 -17.79
C GLN A 254 -1.65 -19.66 -18.90
N ASP A 255 -2.14 -20.46 -19.83
CA ASP A 255 -2.87 -19.95 -20.98
C ASP A 255 -4.27 -19.47 -20.57
N SER A 256 -4.93 -20.14 -19.61
CA SER A 256 -6.24 -19.70 -19.08
C SER A 256 -6.36 -19.92 -17.57
N PRO A 257 -6.91 -18.95 -16.82
CA PRO A 257 -7.16 -19.09 -15.38
C PRO A 257 -8.02 -20.29 -15.04
N PHE A 258 -9.07 -20.58 -15.82
CA PHE A 258 -9.94 -21.73 -15.58
C PHE A 258 -9.18 -23.07 -15.65
N ARG A 259 -8.15 -23.15 -16.52
CA ARG A 259 -7.30 -24.35 -16.66
C ARG A 259 -6.29 -24.53 -15.54
N CYS A 260 -6.07 -23.53 -14.69
CA CYS A 260 -5.23 -23.67 -13.50
C CYS A 260 -5.87 -24.56 -12.42
N LEU A 261 -7.17 -24.87 -12.53
CA LEU A 261 -7.85 -25.77 -11.61
C LEU A 261 -7.26 -27.19 -11.67
N PRO A 262 -6.97 -27.83 -10.52
CA PRO A 262 -6.47 -29.21 -10.49
C PRO A 262 -7.41 -30.19 -11.20
N GLU A 263 -6.85 -31.22 -11.83
CA GLU A 263 -7.63 -32.31 -12.42
C GLU A 263 -8.55 -32.95 -11.36
N GLY A 264 -9.83 -33.12 -11.71
CA GLY A 264 -10.85 -33.66 -10.79
C GLY A 264 -11.50 -32.64 -9.86
N THR A 265 -11.18 -31.35 -9.98
CA THR A 265 -11.91 -30.29 -9.26
C THR A 265 -13.42 -30.36 -9.53
N ALA A 266 -14.22 -30.38 -8.46
CA ALA A 266 -15.68 -30.43 -8.57
C ALA A 266 -16.25 -29.09 -9.06
N LEU A 267 -16.60 -29.04 -10.34
CA LEU A 267 -17.21 -27.86 -10.97
C LEU A 267 -18.69 -27.72 -10.60
N ARG A 268 -19.12 -26.48 -10.39
CA ARG A 268 -20.51 -26.11 -10.12
C ARG A 268 -21.09 -25.41 -11.35
N ARG A 269 -22.41 -25.48 -11.52
CA ARG A 269 -23.11 -24.75 -12.57
C ARG A 269 -24.07 -23.73 -11.98
N SER A 270 -24.04 -22.51 -12.49
CA SER A 270 -24.97 -21.45 -12.10
C SER A 270 -25.11 -20.41 -13.20
N THR A 271 -26.10 -19.54 -13.05
CA THR A 271 -26.32 -18.38 -13.91
C THR A 271 -25.42 -17.21 -13.54
N LYS A 272 -25.26 -16.27 -14.49
CA LYS A 272 -24.50 -15.01 -14.34
C LYS A 272 -24.76 -14.22 -13.04
N PRO A 273 -26.00 -14.07 -12.52
CA PRO A 273 -26.28 -13.32 -11.28
C PRO A 273 -25.51 -13.81 -10.05
N LEU A 274 -25.34 -15.13 -9.89
CA LEU A 274 -24.59 -15.67 -8.76
C LEU A 274 -23.11 -15.30 -8.89
N LEU A 275 -22.53 -15.47 -10.08
CA LEU A 275 -21.12 -15.15 -10.34
C LEU A 275 -20.84 -13.66 -10.07
N ILE A 276 -21.75 -12.76 -10.48
CA ILE A 276 -21.66 -11.33 -10.18
C ILE A 276 -21.55 -11.08 -8.67
N GLU A 277 -22.40 -11.72 -7.85
CA GLU A 277 -22.37 -11.51 -6.40
C GLU A 277 -21.15 -12.13 -5.72
N VAL A 278 -20.67 -13.27 -6.22
CA VAL A 278 -19.41 -13.88 -5.76
C VAL A 278 -18.22 -12.99 -6.12
N SER A 279 -18.14 -12.47 -7.36
CA SER A 279 -17.10 -11.51 -7.77
C SER A 279 -17.11 -10.27 -6.89
N LYS A 280 -18.27 -9.64 -6.68
CA LYS A 280 -18.39 -8.48 -5.79
C LYS A 280 -17.99 -8.78 -4.35
N HIS A 281 -18.20 -10.01 -3.88
CA HIS A 281 -17.75 -10.41 -2.55
C HIS A 281 -16.22 -10.46 -2.46
N LEU A 282 -15.56 -11.05 -3.46
CA LEU A 282 -14.10 -11.10 -3.53
C LEU A 282 -13.49 -9.69 -3.67
N GLU A 283 -14.09 -8.82 -4.48
CA GLU A 283 -13.75 -7.39 -4.57
C GLU A 283 -13.79 -6.70 -3.19
N ARG A 284 -14.84 -6.95 -2.40
CA ARG A 284 -14.97 -6.38 -1.04
C ARG A 284 -13.97 -6.93 -0.05
N GLU A 285 -13.60 -8.22 -0.15
CA GLU A 285 -12.54 -8.78 0.68
C GLU A 285 -11.19 -8.14 0.35
N ALA A 286 -10.90 -7.88 -0.93
CA ALA A 286 -9.66 -7.21 -1.34
C ALA A 286 -9.47 -5.83 -0.67
N LEU A 287 -10.56 -5.04 -0.54
CA LEU A 287 -10.53 -3.73 0.13
C LEU A 287 -10.12 -3.79 1.62
N ARG A 288 -10.19 -4.96 2.26
CA ARG A 288 -9.75 -5.16 3.65
C ARG A 288 -8.24 -5.32 3.78
N PHE A 289 -7.60 -5.85 2.74
CA PHE A 289 -6.16 -6.12 2.71
C PHE A 289 -5.34 -4.94 2.19
N GLY A 290 -5.99 -3.95 1.56
CA GLY A 290 -5.37 -2.66 1.25
C GLY A 290 -4.22 -2.77 0.24
N SER A 291 -3.16 -1.99 0.46
CA SER A 291 -2.01 -1.83 -0.44
C SER A 291 -1.21 -3.11 -0.71
N THR A 292 -1.30 -4.13 0.16
CA THR A 292 -0.61 -5.42 -0.02
C THR A 292 -1.40 -6.42 -0.88
N CYS A 293 -2.49 -5.98 -1.52
CA CYS A 293 -3.40 -6.83 -2.26
C CYS A 293 -3.33 -6.59 -3.78
N VAL A 294 -3.52 -7.65 -4.55
CA VAL A 294 -3.67 -7.64 -6.01
C VAL A 294 -5.05 -8.17 -6.37
N VAL A 295 -5.75 -7.47 -7.26
CA VAL A 295 -7.00 -7.93 -7.88
C VAL A 295 -6.84 -7.93 -9.40
N VAL A 296 -7.11 -9.07 -10.03
CA VAL A 296 -7.14 -9.18 -11.49
C VAL A 296 -8.43 -9.88 -11.90
N ALA A 297 -9.19 -9.28 -12.83
CA ALA A 297 -10.49 -9.80 -13.23
C ALA A 297 -10.76 -9.70 -14.73
N THR A 298 -11.60 -10.59 -15.26
CA THR A 298 -12.06 -10.57 -16.64
C THR A 298 -13.50 -10.07 -16.74
N PHE A 299 -13.78 -9.35 -17.82
CA PHE A 299 -15.11 -8.81 -18.13
C PHE A 299 -15.72 -9.40 -19.40
N GLN A 300 -14.99 -10.30 -20.06
CA GLN A 300 -15.29 -10.87 -21.38
C GLN A 300 -15.28 -9.82 -22.50
N GLU A 301 -16.13 -8.80 -22.40
CA GLU A 301 -16.29 -7.70 -23.36
C GLU A 301 -16.43 -6.35 -22.63
N ALA A 302 -15.95 -5.27 -23.24
CA ALA A 302 -15.95 -3.92 -22.68
C ALA A 302 -17.36 -3.42 -22.31
N ARG A 303 -18.41 -3.88 -23.00
CA ARG A 303 -19.81 -3.56 -22.67
C ARG A 303 -20.23 -4.01 -21.27
N HIS A 304 -19.54 -5.00 -20.70
CA HIS A 304 -19.80 -5.49 -19.34
C HIS A 304 -19.06 -4.66 -18.27
N PHE A 305 -18.07 -3.85 -18.65
CA PHE A 305 -17.43 -2.85 -17.79
C PHE A 305 -18.28 -1.57 -17.72
N THR A 306 -19.46 -1.71 -17.13
CA THR A 306 -20.46 -0.62 -17.02
C THR A 306 -20.00 0.53 -16.11
N ALA A 307 -20.69 1.69 -16.17
CA ALA A 307 -20.36 2.84 -15.31
C ALA A 307 -20.36 2.51 -13.80
N PRO A 308 -21.31 1.73 -13.25
CA PRO A 308 -21.24 1.25 -11.87
C PRO A 308 -20.01 0.37 -11.59
N THR A 309 -19.63 -0.51 -12.52
CA THR A 309 -18.42 -1.33 -12.41
C THR A 309 -17.16 -0.46 -12.40
N ALA A 310 -17.07 0.52 -13.31
CA ALA A 310 -15.96 1.45 -13.38
C ALA A 310 -15.79 2.26 -12.09
N HIS A 311 -16.90 2.65 -11.44
CA HIS A 311 -16.85 3.32 -10.14
C HIS A 311 -16.28 2.41 -9.04
N ARG A 312 -16.73 1.15 -8.94
CA ARG A 312 -16.18 0.19 -7.97
C ARG A 312 -14.70 -0.10 -8.21
N TYR A 313 -14.29 -0.26 -9.46
CA TYR A 313 -12.90 -0.56 -9.82
C TYR A 313 -11.97 0.62 -9.58
N ARG A 314 -12.47 1.86 -9.70
CA ARG A 314 -11.74 3.05 -9.24
C ARG A 314 -11.53 3.05 -7.73
N GLU A 315 -12.59 2.78 -6.95
CA GLU A 315 -12.48 2.70 -5.49
C GLU A 315 -11.51 1.58 -5.06
N LEU A 316 -11.52 0.45 -5.76
CA LEU A 316 -10.54 -0.62 -5.58
C LEU A 316 -9.12 -0.10 -5.84
N ALA A 317 -8.88 0.54 -6.98
CA ALA A 317 -7.54 1.04 -7.35
C ALA A 317 -7.02 2.15 -6.41
N GLU A 318 -7.90 2.90 -5.74
CA GLU A 318 -7.51 3.91 -4.73
C GLU A 318 -7.02 3.28 -3.41
N ARG A 319 -7.30 1.99 -3.17
CA ARG A 319 -7.09 1.34 -1.86
C ARG A 319 -6.31 0.04 -1.92
N VAL A 320 -6.32 -0.63 -3.05
CA VAL A 320 -5.65 -1.90 -3.31
C VAL A 320 -4.35 -1.62 -4.06
N GLY A 321 -3.30 -2.38 -3.76
CA GLY A 321 -1.98 -2.17 -4.38
C GLY A 321 -2.05 -2.22 -5.91
N PHE A 322 -2.66 -3.28 -6.47
CA PHE A 322 -2.74 -3.45 -7.91
C PHE A 322 -4.12 -3.94 -8.34
N VAL A 323 -4.71 -3.29 -9.34
CA VAL A 323 -6.01 -3.66 -9.91
C VAL A 323 -5.93 -3.71 -11.43
N ALA A 324 -6.36 -4.84 -12.00
CA ALA A 324 -6.43 -5.02 -13.45
C ALA A 324 -7.78 -5.60 -13.92
N ALA A 325 -8.22 -5.13 -15.08
CA ALA A 325 -9.47 -5.49 -15.74
C ALA A 325 -9.20 -5.85 -17.22
N ILE A 326 -9.53 -7.08 -17.61
CA ILE A 326 -9.20 -7.64 -18.93
C ILE A 326 -10.49 -7.98 -19.69
N GLY A 327 -10.55 -7.70 -20.99
CA GLY A 327 -11.73 -8.00 -21.79
C GLY A 327 -11.62 -7.50 -23.23
N ASP A 328 -12.39 -8.11 -24.13
CA ASP A 328 -12.50 -7.70 -25.53
C ASP A 328 -12.96 -6.23 -25.64
N GLY A 329 -12.13 -5.41 -26.28
CA GLY A 329 -12.33 -3.97 -26.48
C GLY A 329 -12.07 -3.11 -25.24
N LEU A 330 -11.49 -3.64 -24.15
CA LEU A 330 -11.13 -2.81 -22.99
C LEU A 330 -9.85 -1.99 -23.27
N PRO A 331 -9.85 -0.67 -22.99
CA PRO A 331 -8.67 0.16 -23.20
C PRO A 331 -7.59 -0.17 -22.14
N ALA A 332 -6.35 0.27 -22.38
CA ALA A 332 -5.20 0.05 -21.49
C ALA A 332 -5.38 0.64 -20.08
N GLU A 333 -6.27 1.62 -19.91
CA GLU A 333 -6.75 2.10 -18.61
C GLU A 333 -8.27 2.35 -18.71
N PRO A 334 -9.11 1.38 -18.29
CA PRO A 334 -10.57 1.50 -18.33
C PRO A 334 -11.10 2.60 -17.42
N VAL A 335 -10.41 2.85 -16.31
CA VAL A 335 -10.67 3.92 -15.36
C VAL A 335 -9.39 4.24 -14.61
N ALA A 336 -9.24 5.48 -14.13
CA ALA A 336 -8.07 5.94 -13.39
C ALA A 336 -7.59 4.92 -12.35
N GLY A 337 -6.33 4.50 -12.47
CA GLY A 337 -5.67 3.57 -11.55
C GLY A 337 -5.89 2.08 -11.86
N VAL A 338 -6.77 1.72 -12.81
CA VAL A 338 -7.04 0.32 -13.17
C VAL A 338 -6.32 -0.02 -14.47
N ARG A 339 -5.47 -1.04 -14.41
CA ARG A 339 -4.77 -1.54 -15.60
C ARG A 339 -5.69 -2.35 -16.50
N GLY A 340 -5.66 -2.06 -17.79
CA GLY A 340 -6.50 -2.71 -18.79
C GLY A 340 -5.73 -3.55 -19.79
N ALA A 341 -6.46 -4.45 -20.45
CA ALA A 341 -5.97 -5.19 -21.61
C ALA A 341 -7.12 -5.57 -22.53
N ASP A 342 -6.86 -5.43 -23.83
CA ASP A 342 -7.73 -5.94 -24.89
C ASP A 342 -7.42 -7.42 -25.17
N LEU A 343 -8.45 -8.25 -25.25
CA LEU A 343 -8.29 -9.67 -25.57
C LEU A 343 -8.21 -9.86 -27.09
N THR A 344 -7.15 -10.50 -27.57
CA THR A 344 -7.01 -10.81 -29.00
C THR A 344 -8.01 -11.87 -29.45
N GLU A 345 -8.42 -11.83 -30.72
CA GLU A 345 -9.30 -12.84 -31.31
C GLU A 345 -8.69 -14.26 -31.16
N GLY A 346 -9.42 -15.15 -30.48
CA GLY A 346 -8.98 -16.53 -30.21
C GLY A 346 -8.24 -16.73 -28.87
N ASP A 347 -8.12 -15.70 -28.04
CA ASP A 347 -7.58 -15.84 -26.68
C ASP A 347 -8.46 -16.80 -25.85
N PRO A 348 -7.89 -17.82 -25.18
CA PRO A 348 -8.65 -18.79 -24.38
C PRO A 348 -9.48 -18.18 -23.24
N VAL A 349 -9.13 -16.96 -22.79
CA VAL A 349 -9.83 -16.24 -21.70
C VAL A 349 -11.11 -15.54 -22.18
N HIS A 350 -11.33 -15.40 -23.49
CA HIS A 350 -12.50 -14.71 -24.05
C HIS A 350 -13.85 -15.28 -23.54
N GLY A 351 -13.90 -16.59 -23.27
CA GLY A 351 -15.08 -17.29 -22.74
C GLY A 351 -15.15 -17.38 -21.22
N GLU A 352 -14.20 -16.77 -20.50
CA GLU A 352 -14.02 -16.97 -19.06
C GLU A 352 -14.45 -15.75 -18.23
N TRP A 353 -15.01 -16.01 -17.05
CA TRP A 353 -15.37 -15.03 -16.04
C TRP A 353 -14.55 -15.34 -14.80
N ASP A 354 -13.43 -14.65 -14.67
CA ASP A 354 -12.44 -14.92 -13.65
C ASP A 354 -12.20 -13.68 -12.81
N ILE A 355 -11.99 -13.89 -11.52
CA ILE A 355 -11.45 -12.88 -10.61
C ILE A 355 -10.50 -13.60 -9.66
N ALA A 356 -9.27 -13.10 -9.57
CA ALA A 356 -8.26 -13.57 -8.63
C ALA A 356 -7.87 -12.45 -7.68
N VAL A 357 -7.88 -12.75 -6.38
CA VAL A 357 -7.48 -11.86 -5.30
C VAL A 357 -6.32 -12.49 -4.55
N LEU A 358 -5.19 -11.78 -4.48
CA LEU A 358 -3.97 -12.20 -3.79
C LEU A 358 -3.55 -11.17 -2.76
N ALA A 359 -3.36 -11.60 -1.52
CA ALA A 359 -2.79 -10.83 -0.42
C ALA A 359 -1.90 -11.76 0.43
N PRO A 360 -1.01 -11.26 1.31
CA PRO A 360 -0.08 -12.10 2.09
C PRO A 360 -0.74 -13.23 2.88
N HIS A 361 -1.95 -13.01 3.42
CA HIS A 361 -2.69 -13.98 4.24
C HIS A 361 -4.07 -14.36 3.67
N PHE A 362 -4.38 -13.95 2.43
CA PHE A 362 -5.64 -14.30 1.78
C PHE A 362 -5.43 -14.52 0.29
N SER A 363 -6.01 -15.60 -0.23
CA SER A 363 -5.97 -15.91 -1.65
C SER A 363 -7.30 -16.53 -2.01
N ALA A 364 -7.98 -15.98 -3.01
CA ALA A 364 -9.25 -16.49 -3.48
C ALA A 364 -9.43 -16.21 -4.97
N ALA A 365 -9.96 -17.17 -5.70
CA ALA A 365 -10.34 -16.96 -7.09
C ALA A 365 -11.70 -17.60 -7.40
N LEU A 366 -12.54 -16.83 -8.10
CA LEU A 366 -13.66 -17.39 -8.85
C LEU A 366 -13.14 -17.61 -10.26
N LEU A 367 -13.15 -18.86 -10.70
CA LEU A 367 -12.72 -19.26 -12.04
C LEU A 367 -13.92 -19.85 -12.75
N ALA A 368 -14.37 -19.24 -13.85
CA ALA A 368 -15.58 -19.66 -14.52
C ALA A 368 -15.47 -19.62 -16.04
N ARG A 369 -16.19 -20.54 -16.70
CA ARG A 369 -16.28 -20.62 -18.15
C ARG A 369 -17.74 -20.62 -18.60
N ASP A 370 -18.05 -19.79 -19.58
CA ASP A 370 -19.36 -19.72 -20.22
C ASP A 370 -19.64 -21.02 -20.99
N LEU A 371 -20.88 -21.53 -20.89
CA LEU A 371 -21.35 -22.71 -21.61
C LEU A 371 -21.93 -22.38 -23.00
N GLY A 372 -22.03 -21.10 -23.36
CA GLY A 372 -22.40 -20.65 -24.70
C GLY A 372 -23.91 -20.70 -24.97
N ASP A 373 -24.73 -20.56 -23.94
CA ASP A 373 -26.19 -20.56 -24.08
C ASP A 373 -26.66 -19.32 -24.87
N GLY A 374 -27.45 -19.53 -25.93
CA GLY A 374 -27.98 -18.45 -26.78
C GLY A 374 -29.17 -17.66 -26.19
N GLY A 375 -29.39 -17.75 -24.88
CA GLY A 375 -30.48 -17.10 -24.16
C GLY A 375 -30.18 -15.64 -23.75
N PRO A 376 -31.08 -15.00 -22.97
CA PRO A 376 -30.81 -13.69 -22.39
C PRO A 376 -29.51 -13.65 -21.59
N ASP A 377 -28.78 -12.51 -21.60
CA ASP A 377 -27.45 -12.41 -20.98
C ASP A 377 -27.42 -12.79 -19.48
N MET A 378 -28.49 -12.49 -18.74
CA MET A 378 -28.61 -12.83 -17.31
C MET A 378 -28.96 -14.31 -17.05
N GLU A 379 -29.36 -15.04 -18.09
CA GLU A 379 -29.70 -16.47 -18.02
C GLU A 379 -28.55 -17.36 -18.51
N ARG A 380 -27.48 -16.78 -19.08
CA ARG A 380 -26.26 -17.50 -19.43
C ARG A 380 -25.76 -18.32 -18.26
N THR A 381 -25.47 -19.60 -18.53
CA THR A 381 -24.94 -20.51 -17.53
C THR A 381 -23.44 -20.69 -17.65
N PHE A 382 -22.80 -20.85 -16.50
CA PHE A 382 -21.36 -20.96 -16.36
C PHE A 382 -21.03 -22.23 -15.57
N GLU A 383 -19.97 -22.90 -15.98
CA GLU A 383 -19.24 -23.82 -15.10
C GLU A 383 -18.21 -23.03 -14.31
N PHE A 384 -18.19 -23.17 -12.99
CA PHE A 384 -17.26 -22.42 -12.15
C PHE A 384 -16.73 -23.23 -10.97
N ALA A 385 -15.59 -22.79 -10.47
CA ALA A 385 -15.04 -23.17 -9.18
C ALA A 385 -14.68 -21.90 -8.39
N LEU A 386 -14.91 -21.96 -7.08
CA LEU A 386 -14.38 -20.99 -6.13
C LEU A 386 -13.26 -21.71 -5.36
N THR A 387 -12.03 -21.22 -5.50
CA THR A 387 -10.85 -21.80 -4.85
C THR A 387 -10.21 -20.79 -3.91
N TYR A 388 -9.68 -21.31 -2.81
CA TYR A 388 -8.83 -20.56 -1.87
C TYR A 388 -7.42 -21.16 -1.81
N ASP A 389 -7.13 -22.11 -2.70
CA ASP A 389 -5.79 -22.67 -2.86
C ASP A 389 -4.87 -21.59 -3.43
N ARG A 390 -3.87 -21.19 -2.64
CA ARG A 390 -2.99 -20.08 -2.98
C ARG A 390 -2.23 -20.31 -4.28
N ASP A 391 -1.77 -21.53 -4.54
CA ASP A 391 -0.93 -21.79 -5.70
C ASP A 391 -1.78 -21.73 -6.98
N VAL A 392 -3.00 -22.30 -6.93
CA VAL A 392 -3.99 -22.17 -8.01
C VAL A 392 -4.40 -20.72 -8.25
N VAL A 393 -4.64 -19.95 -7.19
CA VAL A 393 -5.00 -18.52 -7.29
C VAL A 393 -3.83 -17.72 -7.87
N ALA A 394 -2.59 -18.02 -7.48
CA ALA A 394 -1.40 -17.37 -8.02
C ALA A 394 -1.19 -17.70 -9.50
N ASP A 395 -1.37 -18.96 -9.90
CA ASP A 395 -1.28 -19.37 -11.31
C ASP A 395 -2.39 -18.71 -12.16
N ALA A 396 -3.62 -18.64 -11.64
CA ALA A 396 -4.73 -17.97 -12.30
C ALA A 396 -4.51 -16.46 -12.44
N ALA A 397 -4.03 -15.80 -11.38
CA ALA A 397 -3.67 -14.39 -11.42
C ALA A 397 -2.51 -14.13 -12.40
N ALA A 398 -1.49 -14.99 -12.44
CA ALA A 398 -0.39 -14.89 -13.40
C ALA A 398 -0.87 -15.04 -14.85
N ALA A 399 -1.76 -16.00 -15.11
CA ALA A 399 -2.41 -16.19 -16.41
C ALA A 399 -3.14 -14.91 -16.86
N LEU A 400 -3.89 -14.27 -15.98
CA LEU A 400 -4.51 -12.97 -16.28
C LEU A 400 -3.48 -11.86 -16.47
N MET A 401 -2.50 -11.74 -15.58
CA MET A 401 -1.48 -10.70 -15.63
C MET A 401 -0.64 -10.72 -16.89
N SER A 402 -0.41 -11.89 -17.49
CA SER A 402 0.30 -12.03 -18.77
C SER A 402 -0.31 -11.22 -19.92
N ARG A 403 -1.54 -10.73 -19.76
CA ARG A 403 -2.26 -9.92 -20.76
C ARG A 403 -2.21 -8.43 -20.48
N VAL A 404 -1.83 -8.03 -19.26
CA VAL A 404 -1.89 -6.62 -18.81
C VAL A 404 -0.86 -5.77 -19.55
N LEU A 405 -1.32 -4.65 -20.10
CA LEU A 405 -0.47 -3.75 -20.89
C LEU A 405 0.50 -2.91 -20.02
N PRO A 406 1.66 -2.47 -20.57
CA PRO A 406 2.62 -1.60 -19.89
C PRO A 406 2.06 -0.21 -19.55
N ALA A 407 2.58 0.42 -18.49
CA ALA A 407 2.20 1.77 -18.05
C ALA A 407 2.33 2.84 -19.14
N ASP A 408 3.41 2.81 -19.94
CA ASP A 408 3.72 3.86 -20.91
C ASP A 408 2.79 3.86 -22.12
N ALA A 409 2.23 2.69 -22.46
CA ALA A 409 1.20 2.57 -23.48
C ALA A 409 -0.09 3.30 -23.09
N VAL A 410 -0.38 3.41 -21.78
CA VAL A 410 -1.54 4.13 -21.24
C VAL A 410 -1.40 5.64 -21.46
N ALA A 411 -0.22 6.21 -21.18
CA ALA A 411 0.05 7.64 -21.33
C ALA A 411 -0.07 8.12 -22.78
N ALA A 412 0.30 7.28 -23.75
CA ALA A 412 0.20 7.58 -25.18
C ALA A 412 -1.25 7.62 -25.71
N VAL A 413 -2.16 6.83 -25.13
CA VAL A 413 -3.56 6.69 -25.58
C VAL A 413 -4.46 7.82 -25.05
N VAL A 414 -4.19 8.34 -23.85
CA VAL A 414 -4.95 9.43 -23.21
C VAL A 414 -4.90 10.73 -24.04
N GLY A 415 -3.82 10.96 -24.81
CA GLY A 415 -3.71 12.09 -25.72
C GLY A 415 -4.62 12.03 -26.96
N ALA A 416 -5.08 10.84 -27.34
CA ALA A 416 -5.85 10.61 -28.58
C ALA A 416 -7.37 10.57 -28.34
N ALA A 417 -7.83 10.08 -27.19
CA ALA A 417 -9.24 9.76 -26.94
C ALA A 417 -10.14 10.95 -26.52
N ALA A 418 -9.59 12.14 -26.28
CA ALA A 418 -10.35 13.34 -25.89
C ALA A 418 -11.25 13.95 -26.99
N ARG A 419 -11.46 13.25 -28.12
CA ARG A 419 -12.21 13.74 -29.28
C ARG A 419 -13.08 12.64 -29.87
N GLN A 420 -14.22 12.32 -29.24
CA GLN A 420 -15.52 11.99 -29.88
C GLN A 420 -16.43 11.17 -28.94
N ALA A 421 -17.63 11.70 -28.66
CA ALA A 421 -18.78 10.93 -28.17
C ALA A 421 -20.07 11.49 -28.81
N PRO A 422 -20.96 10.61 -29.30
CA PRO A 422 -22.41 10.73 -29.01
C PRO A 422 -23.06 9.34 -28.80
N ALA A 423 -23.96 9.08 -27.83
CA ALA A 423 -25.37 9.47 -27.63
C ALA A 423 -26.34 8.28 -27.87
N ALA A 424 -27.29 8.11 -26.94
CA ALA A 424 -28.16 6.95 -26.72
C ALA A 424 -29.40 6.83 -27.65
N ALA A 425 -29.96 5.61 -27.82
CA ALA A 425 -31.42 5.39 -28.02
C ALA A 425 -31.89 3.90 -27.97
N ALA A 426 -32.92 3.67 -27.14
CA ALA A 426 -34.20 2.95 -27.36
C ALA A 426 -34.32 1.41 -27.56
N ALA A 427 -35.15 0.80 -26.69
CA ALA A 427 -35.92 -0.46 -26.86
C ALA A 427 -37.20 -0.22 -27.72
N PRO A 428 -38.00 -1.22 -28.22
CA PRO A 428 -38.76 -2.22 -27.42
C PRO A 428 -39.15 -3.58 -28.10
N ARG A 429 -39.70 -4.55 -27.35
CA ARG A 429 -41.05 -5.18 -27.54
C ARG A 429 -41.31 -6.45 -26.69
N SER A 430 -42.58 -6.56 -26.27
CA SER A 430 -43.24 -7.51 -25.35
C SER A 430 -43.89 -8.71 -26.07
N LEU A 431 -44.12 -9.84 -25.36
CA LEU A 431 -45.19 -10.82 -25.64
C LEU A 431 -45.65 -11.61 -24.38
N ALA A 432 -46.83 -11.24 -23.88
CA ALA A 432 -47.99 -11.99 -23.33
C ALA A 432 -47.88 -13.24 -22.41
N ALA A 433 -48.65 -13.17 -21.30
CA ALA A 433 -49.06 -14.19 -20.29
C ALA A 433 -50.04 -15.28 -20.84
N ALA A 434 -50.47 -16.39 -20.19
CA ALA A 434 -50.57 -16.96 -18.82
C ALA A 434 -50.98 -18.49 -18.97
N PRO A 435 -51.54 -19.26 -17.99
CA PRO A 435 -51.23 -19.57 -16.58
C PRO A 435 -51.21 -21.10 -16.17
N ALA A 436 -50.70 -21.38 -14.95
CA ALA A 436 -51.04 -22.42 -13.94
C ALA A 436 -50.84 -23.96 -14.17
N THR A 437 -49.90 -24.57 -13.41
CA THR A 437 -50.10 -25.64 -12.38
C THR A 437 -48.74 -26.10 -11.81
N GLY A 438 -48.62 -26.16 -10.47
CA GLY A 438 -47.33 -26.26 -9.75
C GLY A 438 -46.49 -27.49 -10.06
N THR A 439 -45.23 -27.26 -10.44
CA THR A 439 -44.26 -28.28 -10.88
C THR A 439 -43.21 -28.59 -9.80
N GLU A 440 -42.49 -29.68 -9.99
CA GLU A 440 -41.35 -30.17 -9.19
C GLU A 440 -40.26 -29.09 -8.94
N ALA A 441 -40.19 -28.09 -9.80
CA ALA A 441 -39.37 -26.88 -9.65
C ALA A 441 -39.75 -26.06 -8.41
N GLU A 442 -41.04 -25.95 -8.07
CA GLU A 442 -41.51 -25.20 -6.88
C GLU A 442 -41.09 -25.92 -5.58
N ARG A 443 -41.10 -27.25 -5.57
CA ARG A 443 -40.59 -28.05 -4.45
C ARG A 443 -39.07 -27.97 -4.32
N THR A 444 -38.36 -27.88 -5.44
CA THR A 444 -36.90 -27.75 -5.47
C THR A 444 -36.45 -26.35 -5.03
N LEU A 445 -37.14 -25.31 -5.50
CA LEU A 445 -36.93 -23.92 -5.07
C LEU A 445 -37.18 -23.75 -3.57
N ARG A 446 -38.24 -24.34 -3.02
CA ARG A 446 -38.49 -24.35 -1.56
C ARG A 446 -37.39 -25.07 -0.77
N ARG A 447 -36.82 -26.16 -1.31
CA ARG A 447 -35.68 -26.85 -0.66
C ARG A 447 -34.39 -26.03 -0.75
N ALA A 448 -34.14 -25.35 -1.87
CA ALA A 448 -32.99 -24.48 -2.06
C ALA A 448 -33.03 -23.27 -1.11
N LEU A 449 -34.20 -22.63 -0.98
CA LEU A 449 -34.43 -21.53 -0.03
C LEU A 449 -34.35 -21.98 1.45
N ALA A 450 -34.62 -23.25 1.75
CA ALA A 450 -34.49 -23.80 3.10
C ALA A 450 -33.04 -24.14 3.49
N ALA A 451 -32.14 -24.33 2.50
CA ALA A 451 -30.75 -24.70 2.72
C ALA A 451 -29.80 -23.50 2.92
N THR A 452 -30.27 -22.26 2.72
CA THR A 452 -29.47 -21.05 2.91
C THR A 452 -29.21 -20.78 4.39
N VAL A 453 -28.03 -20.24 4.72
CA VAL A 453 -27.68 -19.81 6.09
C VAL A 453 -28.38 -18.50 6.47
N ASN A 454 -28.70 -17.67 5.47
CA ASN A 454 -29.42 -16.41 5.63
C ASN A 454 -30.93 -16.63 5.80
N GLY A 455 -31.55 -15.79 6.62
CA GLY A 455 -33.00 -15.72 6.74
C GLY A 455 -33.60 -15.20 5.45
N VAL A 456 -34.63 -15.88 4.95
CA VAL A 456 -35.39 -15.44 3.78
C VAL A 456 -36.85 -15.33 4.16
N THR A 457 -37.45 -14.19 3.82
CA THR A 457 -38.86 -13.90 3.98
C THR A 457 -39.46 -13.42 2.66
N ILE A 458 -40.75 -13.69 2.45
CA ILE A 458 -41.51 -13.11 1.34
C ILE A 458 -42.74 -12.43 1.93
N ALA A 459 -42.91 -11.14 1.64
CA ALA A 459 -44.08 -10.36 2.00
C ALA A 459 -44.96 -10.15 0.77
N ASP A 460 -46.27 -10.29 0.93
CA ASP A 460 -47.24 -10.00 -0.12
C ASP A 460 -47.71 -8.55 0.01
N VAL A 461 -47.32 -7.69 -0.94
CA VAL A 461 -47.65 -6.26 -0.88
C VAL A 461 -49.05 -5.93 -1.38
N THR A 462 -49.72 -6.88 -2.03
CA THR A 462 -51.11 -6.71 -2.50
C THR A 462 -52.11 -6.79 -1.35
N ARG A 463 -51.68 -7.31 -0.20
CA ARG A 463 -52.51 -7.47 0.99
C ARG A 463 -52.30 -6.31 1.99
N PRO A 464 -53.36 -5.93 2.74
CA PRO A 464 -53.25 -4.93 3.78
C PRO A 464 -52.14 -5.28 4.78
N ASP A 465 -51.35 -4.27 5.15
CA ASP A 465 -50.22 -4.37 6.08
C ASP A 465 -49.02 -5.22 5.62
N GLN A 466 -49.00 -5.66 4.35
CA GLN A 466 -47.86 -6.35 3.72
C GLN A 466 -47.38 -7.58 4.53
N PRO A 467 -48.25 -8.58 4.77
CA PRO A 467 -47.96 -9.71 5.61
C PRO A 467 -46.92 -10.65 5.00
N LEU A 468 -46.12 -11.29 5.85
CA LEU A 468 -45.24 -12.39 5.45
C LEU A 468 -46.07 -13.60 5.00
N VAL A 469 -45.82 -14.07 3.78
CA VAL A 469 -46.44 -15.27 3.19
C VAL A 469 -45.48 -16.46 3.12
N TYR A 470 -44.18 -16.21 3.30
CA TYR A 470 -43.16 -17.26 3.40
C TYR A 470 -42.03 -16.81 4.34
N VAL A 471 -41.49 -17.76 5.08
CA VAL A 471 -40.21 -17.64 5.79
C VAL A 471 -39.48 -18.98 5.68
N ASN A 472 -38.14 -18.97 5.60
CA ASN A 472 -37.33 -20.18 5.60
C ASN A 472 -36.88 -20.58 7.03
N THR A 473 -36.32 -21.78 7.18
CA THR A 473 -35.85 -22.29 8.49
C THR A 473 -34.67 -21.48 9.05
N ALA A 474 -33.87 -20.83 8.20
CA ALA A 474 -32.82 -19.95 8.68
C ALA A 474 -33.37 -18.68 9.32
N PHE A 475 -34.43 -18.09 8.77
CA PHE A 475 -35.13 -16.98 9.39
C PHE A 475 -35.70 -17.38 10.74
N GLU A 476 -36.31 -18.57 10.84
CA GLU A 476 -36.81 -19.10 12.13
C GLU A 476 -35.72 -19.15 13.20
N ARG A 477 -34.51 -19.61 12.82
CA ARG A 477 -33.34 -19.65 13.74
C ARG A 477 -32.84 -18.25 14.10
N LEU A 478 -32.69 -17.36 13.12
CA LEU A 478 -32.17 -16.00 13.32
C LEU A 478 -33.11 -15.14 14.18
N ALA A 479 -34.40 -15.14 13.84
CA ALA A 479 -35.43 -14.38 14.55
C ALA A 479 -35.88 -15.08 15.84
N GLY A 480 -35.53 -16.36 16.06
CA GLY A 480 -35.91 -17.12 17.25
C GLY A 480 -37.43 -17.38 17.34
N VAL A 481 -38.09 -17.56 16.20
CA VAL A 481 -39.55 -17.71 16.08
C VAL A 481 -39.89 -18.83 15.09
N ARG A 482 -41.09 -19.40 15.21
CA ARG A 482 -41.60 -20.42 14.27
C ARG A 482 -42.40 -19.75 13.15
N ALA A 483 -42.35 -20.30 11.95
CA ALA A 483 -43.09 -19.80 10.78
C ALA A 483 -44.58 -19.62 11.08
N GLU A 484 -45.19 -20.59 11.76
CA GLU A 484 -46.62 -20.58 12.16
C GLU A 484 -47.01 -19.37 13.03
N GLN A 485 -46.05 -18.76 13.73
CA GLN A 485 -46.27 -17.62 14.62
C GLN A 485 -46.16 -16.27 13.88
N VAL A 486 -45.52 -16.24 12.71
CA VAL A 486 -45.14 -15.00 12.02
C VAL A 486 -45.73 -14.87 10.61
N LEU A 487 -46.16 -15.97 9.99
CA LEU A 487 -46.91 -15.93 8.73
C LEU A 487 -48.22 -15.17 8.94
N GLY A 488 -48.49 -14.18 8.09
CA GLY A 488 -49.62 -13.26 8.23
C GLY A 488 -49.30 -11.97 8.99
N LEU A 489 -48.13 -11.85 9.62
CA LEU A 489 -47.67 -10.63 10.28
C LEU A 489 -46.74 -9.81 9.38
N ASN A 490 -46.65 -8.51 9.61
CA ASN A 490 -45.61 -7.69 9.00
C ASN A 490 -44.25 -7.91 9.68
N CYS A 491 -43.16 -7.98 8.91
CA CYS A 491 -41.80 -8.23 9.41
C CYS A 491 -41.29 -7.21 10.44
N ARG A 492 -41.95 -6.04 10.59
CA ARG A 492 -41.62 -5.02 11.60
C ARG A 492 -41.74 -5.50 13.05
N PHE A 493 -42.32 -6.68 13.32
CA PHE A 493 -42.35 -7.23 14.68
C PHE A 493 -40.96 -7.45 15.30
N LEU A 494 -39.91 -7.53 14.46
CA LEU A 494 -38.51 -7.58 14.88
C LEU A 494 -37.96 -6.24 15.38
N GLN A 495 -38.69 -5.14 15.21
CA GLN A 495 -38.25 -3.80 15.59
C GLN A 495 -38.62 -3.50 17.06
N GLY A 496 -37.98 -2.50 17.66
CA GLY A 496 -38.30 -2.03 19.01
C GLY A 496 -37.65 -0.68 19.31
N GLU A 497 -37.38 -0.41 20.58
CA GLU A 497 -36.94 0.92 21.06
C GLU A 497 -35.54 1.31 20.54
N ASP A 498 -34.64 0.35 20.38
CA ASP A 498 -33.26 0.58 19.92
C ASP A 498 -33.12 0.52 18.39
N THR A 499 -34.22 0.28 17.66
CA THR A 499 -34.21 0.29 16.20
C THR A 499 -34.22 1.73 15.69
N ASP A 500 -33.19 2.11 14.93
CA ASP A 500 -33.07 3.47 14.37
C ASP A 500 -34.29 3.83 13.47
N PRO A 501 -35.10 4.83 13.87
CA PRO A 501 -36.27 5.27 13.11
C PRO A 501 -35.92 5.76 11.68
N ALA A 502 -34.74 6.36 11.49
CA ALA A 502 -34.33 6.89 10.20
C ALA A 502 -34.07 5.76 9.20
N VAL A 503 -33.49 4.65 9.66
CA VAL A 503 -33.30 3.44 8.86
C VAL A 503 -34.66 2.85 8.47
N VAL A 504 -35.60 2.79 9.42
CA VAL A 504 -36.95 2.28 9.18
C VAL A 504 -37.70 3.14 8.14
N ASP A 505 -37.55 4.46 8.18
CA ASP A 505 -38.19 5.35 7.22
C ASP A 505 -37.60 5.23 5.80
N ARG A 506 -36.29 4.96 5.68
CA ARG A 506 -35.67 4.61 4.39
C ARG A 506 -36.21 3.30 3.83
N LEU A 507 -36.33 2.26 4.67
CA LEU A 507 -36.96 1.00 4.27
C LEU A 507 -38.40 1.22 3.79
N ARG A 508 -39.22 1.98 4.54
CA ARG A 508 -40.61 2.29 4.14
C ARG A 508 -40.69 3.04 2.82
N THR A 509 -39.78 3.99 2.62
CA THR A 509 -39.75 4.81 1.39
C THR A 509 -39.38 3.96 0.19
N ALA A 510 -38.36 3.12 0.30
CA ALA A 510 -38.00 2.18 -0.75
C ALA A 510 -39.14 1.19 -1.07
N ILE A 511 -39.79 0.64 -0.04
CA ILE A 511 -40.95 -0.26 -0.21
C ILE A 511 -42.06 0.43 -1.00
N ARG A 512 -42.42 1.67 -0.65
CA ARG A 512 -43.46 2.47 -1.30
C ARG A 512 -43.15 2.79 -2.75
N GLU A 513 -41.87 2.98 -3.06
CA GLU A 513 -41.40 3.33 -4.40
C GLU A 513 -41.09 2.09 -5.26
N GLY A 514 -41.25 0.88 -4.73
CA GLY A 514 -40.96 -0.33 -5.49
C GLY A 514 -39.47 -0.53 -5.75
N ARG A 515 -38.59 -0.06 -4.86
CA ARG A 515 -37.14 -0.09 -5.05
C ARG A 515 -36.46 -1.09 -4.13
N GLU A 516 -35.34 -1.63 -4.60
CA GLU A 516 -34.46 -2.40 -3.73
C GLU A 516 -33.83 -1.51 -2.65
N VAL A 517 -33.57 -2.10 -1.49
CA VAL A 517 -32.93 -1.40 -0.37
C VAL A 517 -32.14 -2.39 0.50
N ARG A 518 -30.94 -1.97 0.91
CA ARG A 518 -30.13 -2.69 1.90
C ARG A 518 -29.88 -1.77 3.08
N GLU A 519 -30.20 -2.23 4.27
CA GLU A 519 -29.98 -1.48 5.51
C GLU A 519 -29.49 -2.41 6.61
N THR A 520 -28.69 -1.89 7.53
CA THR A 520 -28.35 -2.57 8.77
C THR A 520 -29.08 -1.89 9.90
N LEU A 521 -29.89 -2.64 10.64
CA LEU A 521 -30.70 -2.13 11.74
C LEU A 521 -30.68 -3.08 12.92
N LEU A 522 -30.77 -2.51 14.11
CA LEU A 522 -30.83 -3.30 15.33
C LEU A 522 -32.24 -3.86 15.50
N ASN A 523 -32.34 -5.17 15.65
CA ASN A 523 -33.59 -5.91 15.78
C ASN A 523 -33.58 -6.77 17.04
N TYR A 524 -34.75 -7.28 17.40
CA TYR A 524 -34.97 -8.16 18.54
C TYR A 524 -35.30 -9.57 18.03
N ARG A 525 -34.77 -10.58 18.71
CA ARG A 525 -35.06 -11.99 18.45
C ARG A 525 -35.53 -12.73 19.70
N GLY A 526 -36.32 -13.77 19.49
CA GLY A 526 -36.87 -14.63 20.53
C GLY A 526 -37.83 -13.93 21.50
N THR A 527 -38.39 -14.69 22.43
CA THR A 527 -39.32 -14.18 23.46
C THR A 527 -38.64 -13.30 24.51
N GLU A 528 -37.34 -13.47 24.71
CA GLU A 528 -36.53 -12.68 25.64
C GLU A 528 -36.04 -11.35 25.05
N ARG A 529 -36.41 -11.04 23.79
CA ARG A 529 -36.04 -9.81 23.07
C ARG A 529 -34.53 -9.52 23.12
N GLN A 530 -33.71 -10.48 22.69
CA GLN A 530 -32.27 -10.26 22.56
C GLN A 530 -31.98 -9.37 21.35
N LEU A 531 -31.09 -8.39 21.51
CA LEU A 531 -30.65 -7.52 20.42
C LEU A 531 -29.73 -8.26 19.45
N TRP A 532 -29.87 -7.96 18.16
CA TRP A 532 -28.96 -8.39 17.12
C TRP A 532 -28.94 -7.38 15.97
N TRP A 533 -27.79 -7.24 15.33
CA TRP A 533 -27.67 -6.44 14.11
C TRP A 533 -28.14 -7.25 12.92
N ASN A 534 -29.30 -6.87 12.41
CA ASN A 534 -29.88 -7.45 11.22
C ASN A 534 -29.49 -6.61 10.00
N GLU A 535 -28.70 -7.18 9.11
CA GLU A 535 -28.53 -6.63 7.77
C GLU A 535 -29.64 -7.19 6.88
N ILE A 536 -30.58 -6.33 6.51
CA ILE A 536 -31.72 -6.67 5.67
C ILE A 536 -31.52 -6.15 4.24
N TYR A 537 -31.69 -7.04 3.27
CA TYR A 537 -31.86 -6.69 1.87
C TYR A 537 -33.30 -6.97 1.45
N LEU A 538 -33.98 -5.96 0.91
CA LEU A 538 -35.33 -6.09 0.38
C LEU A 538 -35.29 -5.92 -1.14
N ALA A 539 -35.80 -6.92 -1.86
CA ALA A 539 -35.92 -6.91 -3.32
C ALA A 539 -37.40 -6.95 -3.73
N PRO A 540 -37.88 -5.98 -4.55
CA PRO A 540 -39.23 -5.98 -5.07
C PRO A 540 -39.43 -7.09 -6.13
N VAL A 541 -40.62 -7.70 -6.15
CA VAL A 541 -41.05 -8.65 -7.17
C VAL A 541 -42.28 -8.09 -7.85
N PHE A 542 -42.24 -8.05 -9.18
CA PHE A 542 -43.31 -7.53 -10.02
C PHE A 542 -44.01 -8.67 -10.77
N ASP A 543 -45.30 -8.49 -11.06
CA ASP A 543 -46.03 -9.37 -11.96
C ASP A 543 -45.73 -9.07 -13.43
N ASP A 544 -46.29 -9.87 -14.33
CA ASP A 544 -46.14 -9.74 -15.79
C ASP A 544 -46.67 -8.39 -16.33
N GLU A 545 -47.51 -7.69 -15.56
CA GLU A 545 -48.02 -6.35 -15.87
C GLU A 545 -47.18 -5.22 -15.25
N GLY A 546 -46.05 -5.55 -14.60
CA GLY A 546 -45.13 -4.59 -13.98
C GLY A 546 -45.64 -3.99 -12.67
N ARG A 547 -46.66 -4.58 -12.05
CA ARG A 547 -47.17 -4.16 -10.74
C ARG A 547 -46.40 -4.86 -9.64
N LEU A 548 -46.06 -4.10 -8.59
CA LEU A 548 -45.39 -4.65 -7.42
C LEU A 548 -46.33 -5.61 -6.68
N VAL A 549 -45.93 -6.88 -6.57
CA VAL A 549 -46.76 -7.94 -5.95
C VAL A 549 -46.15 -8.51 -4.68
N GLN A 550 -44.82 -8.59 -4.58
CA GLN A 550 -44.16 -9.12 -3.39
C GLN A 550 -42.86 -8.37 -3.07
N TYR A 551 -42.37 -8.54 -1.84
CA TYR A 551 -40.97 -8.27 -1.49
C TYR A 551 -40.33 -9.53 -0.96
N ILE A 552 -39.10 -9.79 -1.42
CA ILE A 552 -38.22 -10.80 -0.83
C ILE A 552 -37.30 -10.07 0.14
N GLY A 553 -37.32 -10.49 1.41
CA GLY A 553 -36.38 -10.04 2.43
C GLY A 553 -35.32 -11.10 2.67
N VAL A 554 -34.05 -10.70 2.65
CA VAL A 554 -32.91 -11.52 3.08
C VAL A 554 -32.30 -10.89 4.31
N GLN A 555 -32.25 -11.62 5.41
CA GLN A 555 -31.74 -11.18 6.70
C GLN A 555 -30.45 -11.92 7.04
N ASN A 556 -29.43 -11.17 7.49
CA ASN A 556 -28.16 -11.73 7.94
C ASN A 556 -27.77 -11.17 9.32
N ASP A 557 -27.26 -12.03 10.19
CA ASP A 557 -26.78 -11.62 11.52
C ASP A 557 -25.35 -11.09 11.39
N VAL A 558 -25.22 -9.77 11.48
CA VAL A 558 -23.93 -9.09 11.42
C VAL A 558 -23.46 -8.60 12.79
N THR A 559 -24.05 -9.11 13.88
CA THR A 559 -23.75 -8.67 15.26
C THR A 559 -22.27 -8.80 15.58
N ALA A 560 -21.69 -9.98 15.37
CA ALA A 560 -20.27 -10.22 15.63
C ALA A 560 -19.35 -9.31 14.78
N ARG A 561 -19.75 -9.01 13.54
CA ARG A 561 -18.99 -8.13 12.64
C ARG A 561 -19.02 -6.68 13.14
N VAL A 562 -20.21 -6.16 13.44
CA VAL A 562 -20.38 -4.77 13.90
C VAL A 562 -19.71 -4.55 15.26
N GLU A 563 -19.78 -5.53 16.16
CA GLU A 563 -19.10 -5.47 17.46
C GLU A 563 -17.57 -5.49 17.32
N ALA A 564 -17.02 -6.33 16.44
CA ALA A 564 -15.59 -6.38 16.17
C ALA A 564 -15.07 -5.08 15.51
N GLU A 565 -15.80 -4.53 14.54
CA GLU A 565 -15.46 -3.25 13.90
C GLU A 565 -15.48 -2.09 14.91
N ALA A 566 -16.48 -2.07 15.80
CA ALA A 566 -16.57 -1.06 16.87
C ALA A 566 -15.43 -1.20 17.89
N GLN A 567 -15.01 -2.43 18.21
CA GLN A 567 -13.88 -2.67 19.10
C GLN A 567 -12.57 -2.20 18.47
N LEU A 568 -12.29 -2.59 17.22
CA LEU A 568 -11.08 -2.20 16.50
C LEU A 568 -10.98 -0.67 16.37
N ARG A 569 -12.09 0.00 16.10
CA ARG A 569 -12.14 1.47 16.02
C ARG A 569 -11.74 2.12 17.35
N ARG A 570 -12.25 1.62 18.47
CA ARG A 570 -11.88 2.13 19.81
C ARG A 570 -10.41 1.89 20.12
N GLU A 571 -9.85 0.75 19.70
CA GLU A 571 -8.43 0.45 19.88
C GLU A 571 -7.55 1.38 19.04
N ARG A 572 -7.94 1.65 17.80
CA ARG A 572 -7.25 2.60 16.92
C ARG A 572 -7.28 4.02 17.45
N GLU A 573 -8.45 4.51 17.88
CA GLU A 573 -8.60 5.85 18.48
C GLU A 573 -7.72 5.98 19.74
N ARG A 574 -7.59 4.90 20.54
CA ARG A 574 -6.66 4.88 21.69
C ARG A 574 -5.20 4.91 21.24
N ALA A 575 -4.82 4.11 20.24
CA ALA A 575 -3.46 4.07 19.73
C ALA A 575 -3.03 5.42 19.15
N GLU A 576 -3.91 6.09 18.41
CA GLU A 576 -3.69 7.44 17.87
C GLU A 576 -3.53 8.47 19.01
N ALA A 577 -4.37 8.39 20.05
CA ALA A 577 -4.23 9.25 21.23
C ALA A 577 -2.89 9.02 21.96
N TYR A 578 -2.48 7.75 22.13
CA TYR A 578 -1.18 7.42 22.75
C TYR A 578 0.00 7.88 21.89
N ALA A 579 -0.07 7.70 20.57
CA ALA A 579 0.98 8.15 19.65
C ALA A 579 1.13 9.68 19.71
N SER A 580 0.01 10.41 19.72
CA SER A 580 0.03 11.87 19.86
C SER A 580 0.62 12.32 21.21
N GLU A 581 0.29 11.62 22.30
CA GLU A 581 0.86 11.91 23.62
C GLU A 581 2.37 11.61 23.67
N ILE A 582 2.82 10.52 23.04
CA ILE A 582 4.24 10.17 22.93
C ILE A 582 4.99 11.24 22.12
N GLU A 583 4.44 11.68 20.99
CA GLU A 583 5.02 12.75 20.17
C GLU A 583 5.13 14.05 20.97
N HIS A 584 4.08 14.40 21.72
CA HIS A 584 4.04 15.58 22.57
C HIS A 584 5.14 15.53 23.64
N LEU A 585 5.28 14.41 24.34
CA LEU A 585 6.28 14.19 25.39
C LEU A 585 7.71 14.08 24.84
N ALA A 586 7.87 13.57 23.61
CA ALA A 586 9.18 13.37 22.98
C ALA A 586 9.76 14.66 22.40
N PHE A 587 8.92 15.52 21.80
CA PHE A 587 9.38 16.61 20.92
C PHE A 587 8.91 18.01 21.30
N ARG A 588 8.06 18.17 22.32
CA ARG A 588 7.71 19.51 22.84
C ARG A 588 8.23 19.72 24.26
N ASP A 589 8.37 20.98 24.63
CA ASP A 589 8.67 21.42 25.99
C ASP A 589 7.39 21.35 26.84
N PRO A 590 7.37 20.60 27.95
CA PRO A 590 6.14 20.35 28.71
C PRO A 590 5.56 21.60 29.40
N LEU A 591 6.37 22.65 29.56
CA LEU A 591 5.93 23.90 30.15
C LEU A 591 5.32 24.85 29.11
N THR A 592 6.01 25.03 27.98
CA THR A 592 5.67 26.07 26.99
C THR A 592 4.94 25.55 25.76
N GLY A 593 4.97 24.24 25.49
CA GLY A 593 4.41 23.62 24.29
C GLY A 593 5.17 23.93 23.00
N ALA A 594 6.26 24.70 23.06
CA ALA A 594 7.19 24.90 21.95
C ALA A 594 7.95 23.60 21.62
N LEU A 595 8.61 23.53 20.47
CA LEU A 595 9.50 22.40 20.18
C LEU A 595 10.60 22.32 21.24
N ASN A 596 10.98 21.13 21.67
CA ASN A 596 12.11 20.96 22.57
C ASN A 596 13.43 20.85 21.79
N ARG A 597 14.53 20.96 22.53
CA ARG A 597 15.88 20.83 21.96
C ARG A 597 16.12 19.55 21.14
N ARG A 598 15.43 18.45 21.45
CA ARG A 598 15.64 17.15 20.76
C ARG A 598 15.13 17.16 19.32
N ARG A 599 14.09 17.95 19.02
CA ARG A 599 13.48 18.00 17.68
C ARG A 599 14.19 18.98 16.72
N LEU A 600 15.06 19.84 17.25
CA LEU A 600 15.66 20.93 16.51
C LEU A 600 16.60 20.54 15.36
N PRO A 601 17.55 19.59 15.52
CA PRO A 601 18.48 19.25 14.44
C PRO A 601 17.75 18.79 13.18
N GLU A 602 16.82 17.83 13.34
CA GLU A 602 16.03 17.26 12.24
C GLU A 602 15.18 18.31 11.53
N VAL A 603 14.52 19.20 12.30
CA VAL A 603 13.66 20.24 11.74
C VAL A 603 14.48 21.29 10.98
N LEU A 604 15.63 21.71 11.51
CA LEU A 604 16.45 22.73 10.85
C LEU A 604 17.17 22.15 9.63
N GLU A 605 17.69 20.92 9.69
CA GLU A 605 18.29 20.23 8.53
C GLU A 605 17.29 20.07 7.38
N ALA A 606 16.08 19.58 7.67
CA ALA A 606 15.02 19.48 6.67
C ALA A 606 14.67 20.84 6.06
N THR A 607 14.63 21.89 6.89
CA THR A 607 14.36 23.26 6.45
C THR A 607 15.45 23.80 5.53
N LEU A 608 16.73 23.55 5.85
CA LEU A 608 17.87 23.99 5.04
C LEU A 608 17.95 23.24 3.71
N LEU A 609 17.70 21.93 3.70
CA LEU A 609 17.64 21.13 2.48
C LEU A 609 16.53 21.63 1.55
N GLN A 610 15.35 21.90 2.09
CA GLN A 610 14.25 22.46 1.31
C GLN A 610 14.57 23.85 0.76
N ALA A 611 15.23 24.69 1.57
CA ALA A 611 15.63 26.03 1.15
C ALA A 611 16.67 25.99 0.03
N GLN A 612 17.61 25.04 0.08
CA GLN A 612 18.60 24.80 -0.97
C GLN A 612 17.95 24.32 -2.27
N MET A 613 16.99 23.39 -2.20
CA MET A 613 16.26 22.91 -3.38
C MET A 613 15.37 23.97 -4.02
N SER A 614 14.84 24.90 -3.22
CA SER A 614 13.88 25.91 -3.67
C SER A 614 14.51 27.29 -3.93
N GLU A 615 15.84 27.40 -3.84
CA GLU A 615 16.59 28.67 -3.94
C GLU A 615 16.04 29.78 -3.02
N THR A 616 15.62 29.39 -1.80
CA THR A 616 15.14 30.32 -0.76
C THR A 616 16.14 30.43 0.38
N GLY A 617 16.00 31.46 1.20
CA GLY A 617 16.76 31.73 2.41
C GLY A 617 16.02 31.34 3.69
N VAL A 618 16.78 31.18 4.77
CA VAL A 618 16.26 30.85 6.11
C VAL A 618 16.89 31.82 7.10
N ALA A 619 16.11 32.41 8.01
CA ALA A 619 16.65 33.14 9.14
C ALA A 619 16.48 32.36 10.44
N LEU A 620 17.57 32.26 11.20
CA LEU A 620 17.64 31.65 12.51
C LEU A 620 17.81 32.74 13.58
N LEU A 621 16.89 32.79 14.52
CA LEU A 621 16.90 33.76 15.62
C LEU A 621 17.16 33.01 16.93
N TYR A 622 18.22 33.39 17.65
CA TYR A 622 18.53 32.90 19.00
C TYR A 622 18.14 33.95 20.03
N LEU A 623 17.25 33.61 20.95
CA LEU A 623 16.67 34.53 21.93
C LEU A 623 17.03 34.08 23.34
N ASP A 624 17.35 35.04 24.21
CA ASP A 624 17.61 34.84 25.64
C ASP A 624 16.90 35.93 26.44
N LEU A 625 16.15 35.55 27.48
CA LEU A 625 15.47 36.51 28.37
C LEU A 625 16.46 37.11 29.38
N ASP A 626 16.64 38.42 29.33
CA ASP A 626 17.55 39.13 30.21
C ASP A 626 17.11 39.04 31.67
N GLU A 627 18.05 38.69 32.55
CA GLU A 627 17.87 38.61 34.01
C GLU A 627 16.77 37.62 34.47
N PHE A 628 16.40 36.62 33.66
CA PHE A 628 15.39 35.61 34.02
C PHE A 628 15.68 34.91 35.36
N LYS A 629 16.96 34.60 35.63
CA LYS A 629 17.39 34.07 36.93
C LYS A 629 17.01 35.01 38.09
N GLY A 630 17.17 36.32 37.92
CA GLY A 630 16.78 37.32 38.92
C GLY A 630 15.26 37.37 39.15
N VAL A 631 14.47 37.14 38.10
CA VAL A 631 13.01 36.98 38.21
C VAL A 631 12.66 35.76 39.06
N ASN A 632 13.27 34.61 38.79
CA ASN A 632 13.08 33.39 39.57
C ASN A 632 13.50 33.56 41.04
N ASP A 633 14.66 34.15 41.28
CA ASP A 633 15.21 34.35 42.62
C ASP A 633 14.36 35.33 43.46
N SER A 634 13.76 36.35 42.82
CA SER A 634 12.98 37.39 43.51
C SER A 634 11.49 37.08 43.63
N HIS A 635 10.91 36.39 42.66
CA HIS A 635 9.44 36.19 42.56
C HIS A 635 9.02 34.72 42.61
N GLY A 636 9.97 33.79 42.55
CA GLY A 636 9.75 32.34 42.59
C GLY A 636 9.51 31.72 41.22
N HIS A 637 9.77 30.41 41.11
CA HIS A 637 9.70 29.65 39.85
C HIS A 637 8.34 29.70 39.16
N ALA A 638 7.23 29.70 39.90
CA ALA A 638 5.88 29.78 39.30
C ALA A 638 5.65 31.09 38.51
N VAL A 639 6.33 32.17 38.90
CA VAL A 639 6.26 33.45 38.18
C VAL A 639 7.16 33.41 36.94
N GLY A 640 8.34 32.78 37.03
CA GLY A 640 9.18 32.51 35.87
C GLY A 640 8.50 31.61 34.83
N ASP A 641 7.77 30.59 35.27
CA ASP A 641 7.00 29.71 34.39
C ASP A 641 5.90 30.46 33.65
N ALA A 642 5.14 31.31 34.36
CA ALA A 642 4.14 32.19 33.74
C ALA A 642 4.76 33.16 32.72
N LEU A 643 5.96 33.66 33.01
CA LEU A 643 6.72 34.52 32.09
C LEU A 643 7.10 33.77 30.81
N LEU A 644 7.64 32.56 30.93
CA LEU A 644 8.03 31.72 29.79
C LEU A 644 6.83 31.35 28.91
N THR A 645 5.71 30.94 29.52
CA THR A 645 4.48 30.64 28.79
C THR A 645 3.89 31.88 28.12
N GLY A 646 3.96 33.05 28.78
CA GLY A 646 3.55 34.32 28.20
C GLY A 646 4.41 34.74 26.99
N VAL A 647 5.72 34.51 27.07
CA VAL A 647 6.68 34.76 25.98
C VAL A 647 6.35 33.87 24.78
N VAL A 648 6.21 32.55 24.97
CA VAL A 648 5.90 31.63 23.86
C VAL A 648 4.53 31.92 23.23
N SER A 649 3.52 32.27 24.03
CA SER A 649 2.21 32.68 23.51
C SER A 649 2.30 33.91 22.60
N ARG A 650 3.11 34.92 22.98
CA ARG A 650 3.34 36.11 22.14
C ARG A 650 4.10 35.80 20.86
N LEU A 651 5.12 34.94 20.95
CA LEU A 651 5.86 34.47 19.78
C LEU A 651 4.91 33.77 18.81
N GLN A 652 4.13 32.80 19.29
CA GLN A 652 3.19 32.03 18.46
C GLN A 652 2.09 32.90 17.83
N GLN A 653 1.60 33.93 18.51
CA GLN A 653 0.62 34.87 17.94
C GLN A 653 1.19 35.72 16.80
N ARG A 654 2.51 35.95 16.79
CA ARG A 654 3.16 36.80 15.78
C ARG A 654 3.68 36.01 14.59
N LEU A 655 4.11 34.77 14.80
CA LEU A 655 4.72 33.91 13.80
C LEU A 655 3.72 33.51 12.71
N ARG A 656 4.16 33.47 11.45
CA ARG A 656 3.32 33.03 10.33
C ARG A 656 3.26 31.50 10.28
N ARG A 657 2.30 30.99 9.51
CA ARG A 657 2.18 29.56 9.25
C ARG A 657 3.45 29.06 8.54
N GLY A 658 4.21 28.20 9.19
CA GLY A 658 5.49 27.67 8.70
C GLY A 658 6.72 28.13 9.50
N ASP A 659 6.61 29.21 10.29
CA ASP A 659 7.67 29.56 11.23
C ASP A 659 7.65 28.63 12.45
N LEU A 660 8.81 28.38 13.03
CA LEU A 660 8.98 27.41 14.11
C LEU A 660 9.58 28.08 15.35
N VAL A 661 9.08 27.68 16.52
CA VAL A 661 9.59 28.12 17.82
C VAL A 661 9.99 26.90 18.65
N ALA A 662 11.19 26.94 19.20
CA ALA A 662 11.72 25.94 20.09
C ALA A 662 12.28 26.56 21.37
N ARG A 663 12.25 25.80 22.46
CA ARG A 663 12.91 26.13 23.72
C ARG A 663 14.08 25.19 23.93
N LEU A 664 15.28 25.75 24.06
CA LEU A 664 16.53 25.01 24.25
C LEU A 664 16.70 24.54 25.69
N GLY A 665 16.22 25.36 26.62
CA GLY A 665 16.27 25.15 28.06
C GLY A 665 16.27 26.50 28.78
N GLY A 666 15.80 26.53 30.04
CA GLY A 666 15.81 27.78 30.82
C GLY A 666 15.04 28.92 30.13
N ASP A 667 15.74 30.01 29.87
CA ASP A 667 15.34 31.26 29.23
C ASP A 667 15.68 31.35 27.73
N GLU A 668 16.22 30.28 27.13
CA GLU A 668 16.72 30.27 25.76
C GLU A 668 15.69 29.71 24.76
N PHE A 669 15.48 30.44 23.67
CA PHE A 669 14.57 30.07 22.59
C PHE A 669 15.25 30.18 21.23
N LEU A 670 14.80 29.35 20.29
CA LEU A 670 15.23 29.36 18.91
C LEU A 670 14.02 29.54 17.99
N LEU A 671 14.13 30.45 17.04
CA LEU A 671 13.12 30.73 16.03
C LEU A 671 13.68 30.46 14.63
N ILE A 672 12.91 29.74 13.80
CA ILE A 672 13.30 29.41 12.42
C ILE A 672 12.27 30.04 11.48
N LEU A 673 12.74 30.86 10.54
CA LEU A 673 11.93 31.57 9.56
C LEU A 673 12.29 31.07 8.14
N PRO A 674 11.58 30.08 7.60
CA PRO A 674 11.88 29.49 6.29
C PRO A 674 11.30 30.30 5.11
N GLY A 675 11.76 30.02 3.90
CA GLY A 675 11.14 30.56 2.66
C GLY A 675 11.28 32.07 2.49
N LEU A 676 12.37 32.65 2.98
CA LEU A 676 12.74 34.04 2.72
C LEU A 676 13.44 34.15 1.35
N ALA A 677 13.60 35.34 0.79
CA ALA A 677 14.51 35.48 -0.36
C ALA A 677 15.96 35.46 0.14
N GLN A 678 16.86 34.75 -0.56
CA GLN A 678 18.24 34.54 -0.09
C GLN A 678 18.99 35.86 0.16
N GLU A 679 18.81 36.84 -0.72
CA GLU A 679 19.47 38.15 -0.65
C GLU A 679 19.00 39.01 0.53
N SER A 680 17.78 38.79 1.02
CA SER A 680 17.16 39.58 2.09
C SER A 680 16.97 38.81 3.39
N ALA A 681 17.28 37.51 3.44
CA ALA A 681 16.97 36.64 4.58
C ALA A 681 17.53 37.20 5.91
N ALA A 682 18.77 37.70 5.91
CA ALA A 682 19.38 38.32 7.09
C ALA A 682 18.73 39.66 7.47
N ALA A 683 18.33 40.47 6.48
CA ALA A 683 17.69 41.76 6.71
C ALA A 683 16.26 41.58 7.26
N GLU A 684 15.50 40.63 6.70
CA GLU A 684 14.18 40.24 7.17
C GLU A 684 14.23 39.62 8.56
N GLY A 685 15.20 38.73 8.82
CA GLY A 685 15.44 38.17 10.15
C GLY A 685 15.71 39.25 11.20
N ARG A 686 16.52 40.27 10.86
CA ARG A 686 16.76 41.43 11.75
C ARG A 686 15.52 42.31 11.96
N ALA A 687 14.69 42.49 10.93
CA ALA A 687 13.44 43.23 11.06
C ALA A 687 12.47 42.52 12.01
N VAL A 688 12.34 41.19 11.86
CA VAL A 688 11.54 40.36 12.77
C VAL A 688 12.10 40.39 14.19
N ALA A 689 13.42 40.28 14.36
CA ALA A 689 14.05 40.37 15.69
C ALA A 689 13.72 41.71 16.39
N ALA A 690 13.87 42.84 15.69
CA ALA A 690 13.56 44.16 16.26
C ALA A 690 12.07 44.30 16.66
N GLU A 691 11.16 43.70 15.90
CA GLU A 691 9.74 43.66 16.24
C GLU A 691 9.48 42.78 17.47
N LEU A 692 10.11 41.60 17.54
CA LEU A 692 9.98 40.68 18.66
C LEU A 692 10.52 41.30 19.95
N GLU A 693 11.62 42.04 19.90
CA GLU A 693 12.14 42.76 21.06
C GLU A 693 11.11 43.74 21.65
N GLN A 694 10.45 44.52 20.80
CA GLN A 694 9.41 45.46 21.23
C GLN A 694 8.16 44.74 21.75
N LEU A 695 7.79 43.61 21.14
CA LEU A 695 6.65 42.81 21.54
C LEU A 695 6.87 42.14 22.90
N LEU A 696 8.05 41.56 23.10
CA LEU A 696 8.42 40.82 24.30
C LEU A 696 8.71 41.75 25.48
N ALA A 697 9.15 42.99 25.25
CA ALA A 697 9.34 44.01 26.28
C ALA A 697 8.04 44.47 26.96
N ARG A 698 6.86 44.15 26.41
CA ARG A 698 5.57 44.52 27.03
C ARG A 698 5.36 43.77 28.35
N PRO A 699 4.71 44.35 29.37
CA PRO A 699 4.47 43.65 30.63
C PRO A 699 3.66 42.36 30.46
N VAL A 700 4.10 41.24 31.03
CA VAL A 700 3.38 39.95 31.07
C VAL A 700 2.58 39.86 32.36
N GLU A 701 1.30 39.47 32.28
CA GLU A 701 0.50 39.18 33.47
C GLU A 701 0.98 37.89 34.13
N THR A 702 1.35 37.99 35.41
CA THR A 702 1.75 36.86 36.24
C THR A 702 0.91 36.81 37.52
N PRO A 703 0.91 35.69 38.27
CA PRO A 703 0.19 35.58 39.54
C PRO A 703 0.57 36.64 40.60
N ARG A 704 1.68 37.35 40.43
CA ARG A 704 2.16 38.42 41.34
C ARG A 704 2.08 39.83 40.74
N GLY A 705 1.45 40.00 39.57
CA GLY A 705 1.31 41.30 38.90
C GLY A 705 1.97 41.33 37.52
N LEU A 706 2.09 42.54 36.96
CA LEU A 706 2.71 42.78 35.66
C LEU A 706 4.24 42.77 35.79
N LEU A 707 4.92 41.96 34.98
CA LEU A 707 6.38 41.88 34.92
C LEU A 707 6.90 42.27 33.53
N GLU A 708 7.90 43.14 33.53
CA GLU A 708 8.64 43.52 32.33
C GLU A 708 9.95 42.75 32.27
N THR A 709 10.27 42.18 31.12
CA THR A 709 11.55 41.53 30.84
C THR A 709 12.08 42.02 29.50
N ALA A 710 13.39 42.17 29.38
CA ALA A 710 14.03 42.44 28.11
C ALA A 710 14.49 41.11 27.50
N VAL A 711 14.68 41.09 26.18
CA VAL A 711 15.18 39.93 25.44
C VAL A 711 16.38 40.38 24.61
N SER A 712 17.42 39.56 24.61
CA SER A 712 18.58 39.70 23.72
C SER A 712 18.38 38.73 22.55
N ILE A 713 18.51 39.22 21.30
CA ILE A 713 18.26 38.41 20.09
C ILE A 713 19.46 38.46 19.14
N GLY A 714 19.96 37.29 18.75
CA GLY A 714 20.95 37.11 17.70
C GLY A 714 20.32 36.54 16.45
N VAL A 715 20.71 37.04 15.28
CA VAL A 715 20.18 36.61 13.96
C VAL A 715 21.30 36.01 13.14
N ALA A 716 21.08 34.83 12.56
CA ALA A 716 21.88 34.26 11.48
C ALA A 716 21.00 33.90 10.29
N ALA A 717 21.57 33.80 9.09
CA ALA A 717 20.83 33.53 7.87
C ALA A 717 21.56 32.56 6.94
N PHE A 718 20.81 31.64 6.35
CA PHE A 718 21.25 30.83 5.21
C PHE A 718 20.94 31.58 3.90
N PRO A 719 21.88 31.65 2.94
CA PRO A 719 23.22 31.03 2.95
C PRO A 719 24.36 31.91 3.52
N GLU A 720 24.09 33.15 3.93
CA GLU A 720 25.11 34.16 4.29
C GLU A 720 26.06 33.71 5.43
N ASP A 721 25.52 33.07 6.47
CA ASP A 721 26.21 32.79 7.73
C ASP A 721 26.62 31.32 7.92
N GLY A 722 26.30 30.46 6.96
CA GLY A 722 26.59 29.03 7.03
C GLY A 722 25.63 28.18 6.21
N GLY A 723 26.09 26.98 5.83
CA GLY A 723 25.31 25.99 5.07
C GLY A 723 24.73 24.85 5.92
N ASP A 724 25.03 24.81 7.22
CA ASP A 724 24.65 23.73 8.13
C ASP A 724 24.15 24.27 9.48
N PHE A 725 23.57 23.36 10.28
CA PHE A 725 22.98 23.66 11.58
C PHE A 725 23.97 24.33 12.54
N ASP A 726 25.18 23.78 12.69
CA ASP A 726 26.15 24.23 13.67
C ASP A 726 26.70 25.62 13.35
N ALA A 727 26.93 25.93 12.06
CA ALA A 727 27.40 27.23 11.62
C ALA A 727 26.37 28.34 11.90
N LEU A 728 25.09 28.10 11.55
CA LEU A 728 24.02 29.07 11.78
C LEU A 728 23.75 29.29 13.26
N LEU A 729 23.73 28.21 14.06
CA LEU A 729 23.53 28.30 15.50
C LEU A 729 24.66 29.08 16.17
N HIS A 730 25.92 28.78 15.83
CA HIS A 730 27.08 29.48 16.37
C HIS A 730 27.09 30.97 16.01
N ALA A 731 26.73 31.31 14.77
CA ALA A 731 26.63 32.70 14.32
C ALA A 731 25.52 33.47 15.07
N ALA A 732 24.36 32.84 15.26
CA ALA A 732 23.23 33.44 15.98
C ALA A 732 23.57 33.65 17.48
N ASP A 733 24.12 32.63 18.14
CA ASP A 733 24.53 32.69 19.55
C ASP A 733 25.58 33.79 19.80
N THR A 734 26.63 33.84 18.96
CA THR A 734 27.68 34.87 19.06
C THR A 734 27.11 36.29 18.97
N ARG A 735 26.12 36.50 18.10
CA ARG A 735 25.46 37.82 17.92
C ARG A 735 24.53 38.16 19.07
N MET A 736 23.80 37.18 19.59
CA MET A 736 22.97 37.34 20.80
C MET A 736 23.84 37.75 21.99
N TYR A 737 24.95 37.06 22.21
CA TYR A 737 25.87 37.36 23.32
C TYR A 737 26.48 38.76 23.21
N ALA A 738 26.84 39.18 21.99
CA ALA A 738 27.33 40.53 21.74
C ALA A 738 26.26 41.62 22.04
N ASP A 739 24.99 41.36 21.71
CA ASP A 739 23.88 42.26 22.03
C ASP A 739 23.66 42.36 23.55
N LYS A 740 23.64 41.21 24.24
CA LYS A 740 23.51 41.11 25.70
C LYS A 740 24.61 41.89 26.43
N GLN A 741 25.86 41.84 25.96
CA GLN A 741 26.96 42.62 26.53
C GLN A 741 26.81 44.14 26.30
N ARG A 742 26.36 44.57 25.12
CA ARG A 742 26.14 46.00 24.83
C ARG A 742 25.05 46.59 25.73
N ARG A 743 23.96 45.86 25.95
CA ARG A 743 22.86 46.26 26.83
C ARG A 743 23.28 46.35 28.29
N ARG A 744 24.07 45.39 28.76
CA ARG A 744 24.67 45.42 30.11
C ARG A 744 25.64 46.58 30.33
N SER A 745 26.31 47.06 29.28
CA SER A 745 27.27 48.17 29.37
C SER A 745 26.59 49.55 29.25
N SER A 746 25.31 49.58 28.85
CA SER A 746 24.53 50.80 28.62
C SER A 746 23.47 51.06 29.71
N ARG A 747 23.36 50.16 30.70
CA ARG A 747 22.62 50.33 31.96
C ARG A 747 23.60 50.68 33.07
#